data_AF-A0A9J6QVY2-F1
#
_entry.id   AF-A0A9J6QVY2-F1
#
_cell.length_a   1.000
_cell.length_b   1.000
_cell.length_c   1.000
_cell.angle_alpha   90.00
_cell.angle_beta   90.00
_cell.angle_gamma   90.00
#
_symmetry.space_group_name_H-M   'P 1'
#
loop_
_entity.id
_entity.type
_entity.pdbx_description
1 polymer ?
#
loop_
_entity_poly.entity_id
_entity_poly.type
_entity_poly.pdbx_seq_one_letter_code
_entity_poly.pdbx_strand_id
1 'polypeptide(L)'
;MNNETQIVALSIDKVQTFLTEAIHAHVQEKQTEEATLKQIMNASREISQGFQNTVKEAFSAQENEVLLSCSGVYIFRSQLPEKEIHNIFNELFFEYYQESQGQKWLRCVSFPQGKYDEIGAIQEAKKRLKQSNCLNARIEENKDKLFKFCKIDAKEAQPQKDDENYPMFAEDINALFSGEEGDNENRFRIAVIKADLDGMGNMFKEIKSYESYSRISKILSDKVSLKGLHEMAEKCRPEGRTGWLFPFYIAGDDIFFAVSMANLTKGTRLCREILVGIKQSLEKEESSKPLSISIGVEITFNREPIRYYMEMVERQLKHAKEENTPKLLKQFVKAKISIGGLAFLDIDYNAMKTYKQTLVCMNKRNKKGRKNNRCNKCENCRKRGEIDEQLQAVPIWDYFLNDVYRINAIRSNDTYDKMLGTSGFFYTLLDRLADDTVQQDNRKYINSVLYHLLPKYLNSSDKKLRELEVVLNGRILSQLMRKNWGKGMNIVLNEKSKHRLETYLRLMLLFSDNRFQLIPDVKSKLDYSNVELENSRKYLLSKSADYLYRTVLERRNKPLRDIFIKKENYQTADKKTIPCFQRLKLEKSMFVRMRDTDKVPVEKAANMIELKNGYSADEIKKANRDREQDGKSPCLLYFNKGKFLELAHSEGEWNSDFIDSLMLFYEYKEMSIRFNEKKKSGGGNAK
;
A
#
# COMPACT_ATOMS: atom_id res chain seq x y z
N MET A 1 -10.02 -33.36 53.69
CA MET A 1 -9.21 -33.32 52.45
C MET A 1 -8.96 -31.85 52.16
N ASN A 2 -7.70 -31.41 52.13
CA ASN A 2 -7.38 -30.04 51.71
C ASN A 2 -7.70 -29.96 50.22
N ASN A 3 -8.74 -29.20 49.84
CA ASN A 3 -8.98 -28.88 48.43
C ASN A 3 -7.85 -27.96 47.98
N GLU A 4 -6.85 -28.54 47.31
CA GLU A 4 -5.76 -27.79 46.69
C GLU A 4 -6.33 -27.05 45.48
N THR A 5 -6.22 -25.72 45.48
CA THR A 5 -6.77 -24.87 44.41
C THR A 5 -6.22 -25.28 43.06
N GLN A 6 -7.11 -25.60 42.14
CA GLN A 6 -6.79 -26.03 40.78
C GLN A 6 -6.82 -24.84 39.83
N ILE A 7 -5.88 -24.78 38.91
CA ILE A 7 -5.96 -23.93 37.71
C ILE A 7 -6.68 -24.73 36.64
N VAL A 8 -7.81 -24.20 36.19
CA VAL A 8 -8.63 -24.77 35.13
C VAL A 8 -8.46 -23.91 33.89
N ALA A 9 -8.14 -24.52 32.76
CA ALA A 9 -7.96 -23.82 31.50
C ALA A 9 -8.65 -24.56 30.37
N LEU A 10 -9.47 -23.83 29.61
CA LEU A 10 -10.18 -24.33 28.45
C LEU A 10 -9.86 -23.45 27.24
N SER A 11 -9.75 -24.08 26.08
CA SER A 11 -9.69 -23.38 24.80
C SER A 11 -10.42 -24.13 23.71
N ILE A 12 -11.13 -23.40 22.88
CA ILE A 12 -11.69 -23.92 21.63
C ILE A 12 -10.74 -23.64 20.48
N ASP A 13 -10.73 -24.51 19.47
CA ASP A 13 -9.95 -24.28 18.25
C ASP A 13 -10.34 -22.94 17.61
N LYS A 14 -9.35 -22.27 17.00
CA LYS A 14 -9.52 -20.90 16.49
C LYS A 14 -10.68 -20.82 15.50
N VAL A 15 -11.39 -19.69 15.49
CA VAL A 15 -12.45 -19.40 14.50
C VAL A 15 -11.91 -19.49 13.09
N GLN A 16 -10.63 -19.13 12.86
CA GLN A 16 -9.98 -19.35 11.57
C GLN A 16 -9.97 -20.83 11.16
N THR A 17 -9.72 -21.76 12.09
CA THR A 17 -9.75 -23.21 11.82
C THR A 17 -11.17 -23.64 11.51
N PHE A 18 -12.16 -23.21 12.30
CA PHE A 18 -13.57 -23.48 12.04
C PHE A 18 -14.05 -22.86 10.71
N LEU A 19 -13.68 -21.62 10.40
CA LEU A 19 -13.94 -20.96 9.12
C LEU A 19 -13.32 -21.76 7.99
N THR A 20 -12.05 -22.13 8.10
CA THR A 20 -11.33 -22.90 7.08
C THR A 20 -11.99 -24.27 6.89
N GLU A 21 -12.32 -24.98 7.97
CA GLU A 21 -12.93 -26.31 7.93
C GLU A 21 -14.40 -26.30 7.49
N ALA A 22 -15.24 -25.39 8.00
CA ALA A 22 -16.63 -25.22 7.56
C ALA A 22 -16.69 -24.80 6.08
N ILE A 23 -15.78 -23.92 5.64
CA ILE A 23 -15.68 -23.51 4.24
C ILE A 23 -15.10 -24.65 3.36
N HIS A 24 -14.24 -25.54 3.87
CA HIS A 24 -13.71 -26.68 3.11
C HIS A 24 -14.65 -27.90 3.12
N ALA A 25 -15.43 -28.11 4.17
CA ALA A 25 -16.32 -29.27 4.35
C ALA A 25 -17.62 -29.16 3.56
N HIS A 26 -18.04 -27.96 3.15
CA HIS A 26 -19.26 -27.77 2.37
C HIS A 26 -18.99 -27.89 0.86
N VAL A 27 -19.67 -28.84 0.20
CA VAL A 27 -19.69 -29.01 -1.26
C VAL A 27 -20.03 -27.66 -1.92
N GLN A 28 -19.30 -27.33 -2.98
CA GLN A 28 -19.20 -26.02 -3.63
C GLN A 28 -20.54 -25.30 -3.96
N GLU A 29 -21.68 -25.98 -3.93
CA GLU A 29 -22.98 -25.46 -4.38
C GLU A 29 -23.74 -24.62 -3.33
N LYS A 30 -23.47 -24.75 -2.02
CA LYS A 30 -24.17 -23.98 -0.96
C LYS A 30 -23.42 -22.74 -0.44
N GLN A 31 -22.20 -22.49 -0.92
CA GLN A 31 -21.31 -21.44 -0.38
C GLN A 31 -21.70 -20.00 -0.79
N THR A 32 -22.76 -19.84 -1.60
CA THR A 32 -23.35 -18.56 -1.99
C THR A 32 -24.50 -18.11 -1.08
N GLU A 33 -24.88 -18.92 -0.08
CA GLU A 33 -26.10 -18.70 0.70
C GLU A 33 -25.87 -17.77 1.90
N GLU A 34 -26.78 -16.81 2.08
CA GLU A 34 -26.89 -15.93 3.26
C GLU A 34 -26.85 -16.71 4.59
N ALA A 35 -27.30 -17.97 4.58
CA ALA A 35 -27.25 -18.88 5.73
C ALA A 35 -25.81 -19.14 6.21
N THR A 36 -24.86 -19.36 5.30
CA THR A 36 -23.44 -19.60 5.66
C THR A 36 -22.79 -18.34 6.24
N LEU A 37 -23.15 -17.16 5.71
CA LEU A 37 -22.67 -15.87 6.21
C LEU A 37 -23.19 -15.58 7.63
N LYS A 38 -24.48 -15.82 7.88
CA LYS A 38 -25.09 -15.70 9.22
C LYS A 38 -24.47 -16.71 10.21
N GLN A 39 -24.22 -17.94 9.78
CA GLN A 39 -23.51 -18.94 10.60
C GLN A 39 -22.11 -18.50 11.01
N ILE A 40 -21.38 -17.83 10.11
CA ILE A 40 -20.04 -17.30 10.39
C ILE A 40 -20.06 -16.17 11.42
N MET A 41 -21.00 -15.22 11.29
CA MET A 41 -21.18 -14.15 12.28
C MET A 41 -21.53 -14.73 13.66
N ASN A 42 -22.42 -15.72 13.70
CA ASN A 42 -22.80 -16.41 14.94
C ASN A 42 -21.60 -17.14 15.56
N ALA A 43 -20.79 -17.84 14.75
CA ALA A 43 -19.59 -18.49 15.25
C ALA A 43 -18.57 -17.49 15.83
N SER A 44 -18.43 -16.30 15.24
CA SER A 44 -17.59 -15.23 15.81
C SER A 44 -18.10 -14.76 17.18
N ARG A 45 -19.42 -14.65 17.36
CA ARG A 45 -20.05 -14.27 18.64
C ARG A 45 -19.93 -15.37 19.69
N GLU A 46 -20.21 -16.61 19.31
CA GLU A 46 -20.06 -17.79 20.16
C GLU A 46 -18.63 -17.85 20.73
N ILE A 47 -17.62 -17.60 19.91
CA ILE A 47 -16.22 -17.71 20.34
C ILE A 47 -15.77 -16.49 21.18
N SER A 48 -16.37 -15.32 20.93
CA SER A 48 -16.02 -14.08 21.63
C SER A 48 -16.71 -13.96 22.99
N GLN A 49 -17.97 -14.39 23.11
CA GLN A 49 -18.80 -14.21 24.32
C GLN A 49 -19.50 -15.51 24.76
N GLY A 50 -20.11 -16.26 23.83
CA GLY A 50 -20.90 -17.47 24.16
C GLY A 50 -20.09 -18.50 24.96
N PHE A 51 -18.89 -18.82 24.50
CA PHE A 51 -17.97 -19.76 25.12
C PHE A 51 -17.65 -19.43 26.56
N GLN A 52 -17.47 -18.15 26.86
CA GLN A 52 -17.16 -17.71 28.21
C GLN A 52 -18.37 -17.88 29.13
N ASN A 53 -19.57 -17.61 28.63
CA ASN A 53 -20.80 -17.75 29.41
C ASN A 53 -21.08 -19.22 29.72
N THR A 54 -20.99 -20.11 28.72
CA THR A 54 -21.17 -21.56 28.91
C THR A 54 -20.20 -22.11 29.97
N VAL A 55 -18.92 -21.72 29.91
CA VAL A 55 -17.93 -22.18 30.88
C VAL A 55 -18.18 -21.59 32.27
N LYS A 56 -18.55 -20.31 32.36
CA LYS A 56 -18.90 -19.66 33.65
C LYS A 56 -20.08 -20.35 34.32
N GLU A 57 -21.12 -20.69 33.56
CA GLU A 57 -22.31 -21.38 34.06
C GLU A 57 -21.96 -22.80 34.53
N ALA A 58 -21.21 -23.56 33.73
CA ALA A 58 -20.84 -24.93 34.06
C ALA A 58 -19.96 -25.05 35.32
N PHE A 59 -19.06 -24.09 35.55
CA PHE A 59 -18.15 -24.10 36.70
C PHE A 59 -18.58 -23.19 37.86
N SER A 60 -19.66 -22.42 37.70
CA SER A 60 -20.07 -21.35 38.63
C SER A 60 -18.90 -20.40 39.01
N ALA A 61 -18.02 -20.12 38.06
CA ALA A 61 -16.78 -19.39 38.31
C ALA A 61 -17.05 -17.92 38.66
N GLN A 62 -16.51 -17.45 39.78
CA GLN A 62 -16.64 -16.05 40.20
C GLN A 62 -15.63 -15.15 39.47
N GLU A 63 -15.96 -13.87 39.23
CA GLU A 63 -15.08 -12.95 38.48
C GLU A 63 -13.69 -12.76 39.10
N ASN A 64 -13.59 -12.84 40.42
CA ASN A 64 -12.33 -12.74 41.18
C ASN A 64 -11.43 -13.99 41.02
N GLU A 65 -11.95 -15.11 40.54
CA GLU A 65 -11.20 -16.35 40.31
C GLU A 65 -10.63 -16.43 38.90
N VAL A 66 -11.08 -15.55 37.99
CA VAL A 66 -10.65 -15.53 36.59
C VAL A 66 -9.24 -14.97 36.46
N LEU A 67 -8.37 -15.75 35.82
CA LEU A 67 -7.00 -15.38 35.48
C LEU A 67 -6.88 -14.84 34.05
N LEU A 68 -7.62 -15.41 33.10
CA LEU A 68 -7.62 -14.92 31.73
C LEU A 68 -8.95 -15.21 31.07
N SER A 69 -9.48 -14.19 30.41
CA SER A 69 -10.63 -14.28 29.54
C SER A 69 -10.32 -13.52 28.25
N CYS A 70 -10.19 -14.25 27.15
CA CYS A 70 -9.99 -13.70 25.81
C CYS A 70 -10.60 -14.66 24.77
N SER A 71 -10.94 -14.19 23.57
CA SER A 71 -11.64 -14.96 22.52
C SER A 71 -11.18 -16.42 22.41
N GLY A 72 -12.07 -17.35 22.76
CA GLY A 72 -11.82 -18.80 22.71
C GLY A 72 -10.87 -19.38 23.75
N VAL A 73 -10.43 -18.64 24.78
CA VAL A 73 -9.61 -19.14 25.90
C VAL A 73 -10.12 -18.60 27.23
N TYR A 74 -10.32 -19.51 28.20
CA TYR A 74 -10.76 -19.17 29.54
C TYR A 74 -9.91 -19.90 30.59
N ILE A 75 -9.31 -19.14 31.52
CA ILE A 75 -8.42 -19.66 32.56
C ILE A 75 -8.86 -19.06 33.90
N PHE A 76 -9.08 -19.91 34.90
CA PHE A 76 -9.56 -19.49 36.21
C PHE A 76 -9.10 -20.47 37.31
N ARG A 77 -9.25 -20.04 38.57
CA ARG A 77 -9.04 -20.86 39.75
C ARG A 77 -10.32 -21.59 40.11
N SER A 78 -10.23 -22.85 40.49
CA SER A 78 -11.36 -23.64 40.97
C SER A 78 -10.98 -24.37 42.24
N GLN A 79 -11.93 -24.41 43.19
CA GLN A 79 -11.82 -25.22 44.42
C GLN A 79 -12.48 -26.59 44.28
N LEU A 80 -12.98 -26.92 43.08
CA LEU A 80 -13.61 -28.20 42.82
C LEU A 80 -12.56 -29.33 42.84
N PRO A 81 -12.93 -30.53 43.32
CA PRO A 81 -12.07 -31.71 43.21
C PRO A 81 -11.74 -32.04 41.75
N GLU A 82 -10.55 -32.59 41.50
CA GLU A 82 -10.08 -32.96 40.15
C GLU A 82 -11.08 -33.87 39.42
N LYS A 83 -11.74 -34.78 40.14
CA LYS A 83 -12.77 -35.67 39.60
C LYS A 83 -14.01 -34.91 39.08
N GLU A 84 -14.44 -33.87 39.77
CA GLU A 84 -15.58 -33.05 39.35
C GLU A 84 -15.20 -32.18 38.15
N ILE A 85 -14.02 -31.55 38.18
CA ILE A 85 -13.48 -30.80 37.04
C ILE A 85 -13.40 -31.70 35.79
N HIS A 86 -12.94 -32.94 35.96
CA HIS A 86 -12.84 -33.92 34.88
C HIS A 86 -14.21 -34.31 34.30
N ASN A 87 -15.24 -34.44 35.14
CA ASN A 87 -16.61 -34.72 34.69
C ASN A 87 -17.16 -33.54 33.87
N ILE A 88 -17.02 -32.30 34.37
CA ILE A 88 -17.46 -31.09 33.67
C ILE A 88 -16.72 -30.95 32.34
N PHE A 89 -15.42 -31.26 32.29
CA PHE A 89 -14.66 -31.26 31.04
C PHE A 89 -15.23 -32.23 30.00
N ASN A 90 -15.64 -33.43 30.41
CA ASN A 90 -16.23 -34.41 29.50
C ASN A 90 -17.61 -33.98 28.99
N GLU A 91 -18.44 -33.40 29.86
CA GLU A 91 -19.75 -32.86 29.49
C GLU A 91 -19.61 -31.72 28.48
N LEU A 92 -18.82 -30.70 28.82
CA LEU A 92 -18.57 -29.56 27.92
C LEU A 92 -17.93 -29.99 26.61
N PHE A 93 -16.97 -30.92 26.65
CA PHE A 93 -16.34 -31.44 25.43
C PHE A 93 -17.36 -32.07 24.49
N PHE A 94 -18.27 -32.88 25.04
CA PHE A 94 -19.27 -33.57 24.25
C PHE A 94 -20.37 -32.63 23.75
N GLU A 95 -20.82 -31.69 24.57
CA GLU A 95 -21.77 -30.64 24.19
C GLU A 95 -21.22 -29.81 23.03
N TYR A 96 -20.00 -29.28 23.15
CA TYR A 96 -19.33 -28.54 22.07
C TYR A 96 -19.16 -29.38 20.80
N TYR A 97 -18.78 -30.66 20.94
CA TYR A 97 -18.65 -31.55 19.80
C TYR A 97 -19.99 -31.80 19.09
N GLN A 98 -21.08 -32.00 19.83
CA GLN A 98 -22.40 -32.23 19.26
C GLN A 98 -22.99 -30.97 18.62
N GLU A 99 -22.94 -29.83 19.31
CA GLU A 99 -23.45 -28.54 18.81
C GLU A 99 -22.71 -28.10 17.55
N SER A 100 -21.39 -28.34 17.49
CA SER A 100 -20.59 -28.05 16.31
C SER A 100 -20.65 -29.13 15.22
N GLN A 101 -21.45 -30.18 15.39
CA GLN A 101 -21.51 -31.33 14.47
C GLN A 101 -20.13 -31.95 14.19
N GLY A 102 -19.28 -31.97 15.21
CA GLY A 102 -17.92 -32.51 15.17
C GLY A 102 -16.88 -31.63 14.52
N GLN A 103 -17.20 -30.36 14.22
CA GLN A 103 -16.29 -29.41 13.56
C GLN A 103 -15.43 -28.61 14.55
N LYS A 104 -15.76 -28.58 15.84
CA LYS A 104 -14.96 -27.85 16.85
C LYS A 104 -14.50 -28.81 17.94
N TRP A 105 -13.24 -28.65 18.35
CA TRP A 105 -12.67 -29.38 19.47
C TRP A 105 -12.45 -28.45 20.67
N LEU A 106 -12.86 -28.92 21.83
CA LEU A 106 -12.57 -28.29 23.11
C LEU A 106 -11.32 -28.91 23.72
N ARG A 107 -10.33 -28.09 24.05
CA ARG A 107 -9.13 -28.49 24.79
C ARG A 107 -9.28 -28.07 26.23
N CYS A 108 -9.09 -29.02 27.14
CA CYS A 108 -9.25 -28.80 28.57
C CYS A 108 -8.01 -29.30 29.31
N VAL A 109 -7.51 -28.51 30.26
CA VAL A 109 -6.45 -28.92 31.18
C VAL A 109 -6.74 -28.39 32.57
N SER A 110 -6.43 -29.19 33.59
CA SER A 110 -6.41 -28.78 34.99
C SER A 110 -5.06 -29.13 35.62
N PHE A 111 -4.62 -28.34 36.59
CA PHE A 111 -3.44 -28.64 37.39
C PHE A 111 -3.42 -27.86 38.71
N PRO A 112 -2.73 -28.38 39.75
CA PRO A 112 -2.61 -27.66 41.02
C PRO A 112 -1.90 -26.32 40.83
N GLN A 113 -2.41 -25.25 41.45
CA GLN A 113 -1.77 -23.92 41.36
C GLN A 113 -0.34 -23.96 41.92
N GLY A 114 -0.11 -24.70 43.01
CA GLY A 114 1.22 -24.95 43.57
C GLY A 114 2.05 -23.67 43.71
N LYS A 115 3.21 -23.65 43.03
CA LYS A 115 4.20 -22.55 43.06
C LYS A 115 3.99 -21.45 42.02
N TYR A 116 2.96 -21.56 41.17
CA TYR A 116 2.76 -20.62 40.08
C TYR A 116 2.11 -19.33 40.59
N ASP A 117 2.74 -18.20 40.29
CA ASP A 117 2.09 -16.89 40.33
C ASP A 117 1.04 -16.79 39.18
N GLU A 118 0.20 -15.76 39.18
CA GLU A 118 -0.89 -15.62 38.20
C GLU A 118 -0.39 -15.72 36.75
N ILE A 119 0.71 -15.02 36.43
CA ILE A 119 1.28 -15.03 35.07
C ILE A 119 1.89 -16.39 34.75
N GLY A 120 2.62 -17.00 35.68
CA GLY A 120 3.18 -18.34 35.52
C GLY A 120 2.09 -19.38 35.29
N ALA A 121 0.97 -19.27 36.00
CA ALA A 121 -0.19 -20.14 35.83
C ALA A 121 -0.81 -19.96 34.43
N ILE A 122 -0.99 -18.71 33.95
CA ILE A 122 -1.49 -18.43 32.60
C ILE A 122 -0.55 -18.97 31.53
N GLN A 123 0.77 -18.79 31.69
CA GLN A 123 1.78 -19.26 30.72
C GLN A 123 1.83 -20.78 30.65
N GLU A 124 1.81 -21.46 31.80
CA GLU A 124 1.82 -22.92 31.88
C GLU A 124 0.51 -23.51 31.33
N ALA A 125 -0.65 -22.92 31.66
CA ALA A 125 -1.94 -23.30 31.09
C ALA A 125 -1.93 -23.18 29.55
N LYS A 126 -1.49 -22.04 29.00
CA LYS A 126 -1.35 -21.84 27.54
C LYS A 126 -0.39 -22.83 26.89
N LYS A 127 0.68 -23.23 27.58
CA LYS A 127 1.63 -24.24 27.10
C LYS A 127 0.98 -25.62 27.04
N ARG A 128 0.26 -26.03 28.09
CA ARG A 128 -0.43 -27.33 28.16
C ARG A 128 -1.56 -27.45 27.13
N LEU A 129 -2.36 -26.39 26.94
CA LEU A 129 -3.43 -26.35 25.93
C LEU A 129 -2.91 -26.52 24.48
N LYS A 130 -1.63 -26.22 24.22
CA LYS A 130 -1.00 -26.43 22.91
C LYS A 130 -0.52 -27.87 22.67
N GLN A 131 -0.39 -28.69 23.71
CA GLN A 131 0.09 -30.07 23.60
C GLN A 131 -1.04 -30.96 23.07
N SER A 132 -0.75 -31.80 22.08
CA SER A 132 -1.73 -32.76 21.52
C SER A 132 -2.29 -33.73 22.55
N ASN A 133 -1.51 -34.04 23.59
CA ASN A 133 -1.88 -35.04 24.60
C ASN A 133 -3.17 -34.69 25.34
N CYS A 134 -3.47 -33.39 25.57
CA CYS A 134 -4.70 -33.00 26.27
C CYS A 134 -5.96 -33.32 25.46
N LEU A 135 -5.92 -33.10 24.14
CA LEU A 135 -7.02 -33.43 23.24
C LEU A 135 -7.11 -34.94 23.02
N ASN A 136 -5.98 -35.61 22.79
CA ASN A 136 -5.93 -37.04 22.56
C ASN A 136 -6.51 -37.84 23.73
N ALA A 137 -6.23 -37.43 24.97
CA ALA A 137 -6.80 -38.07 26.16
C ALA A 137 -8.34 -37.99 26.18
N ARG A 138 -8.91 -36.85 25.78
CA ARG A 138 -10.38 -36.66 25.71
C ARG A 138 -11.02 -37.44 24.58
N ILE A 139 -10.35 -37.50 23.42
CA ILE A 139 -10.80 -38.31 22.29
C ILE A 139 -10.81 -39.80 22.68
N GLU A 140 -9.75 -40.30 23.30
CA GLU A 140 -9.65 -41.70 23.72
C GLU A 140 -10.75 -42.05 24.74
N GLU A 141 -10.99 -41.17 25.71
CA GLU A 141 -12.01 -41.37 26.75
C GLU A 141 -13.44 -41.34 26.20
N ASN A 142 -13.69 -40.57 25.12
CA ASN A 142 -15.01 -40.43 24.51
C ASN A 142 -15.15 -41.19 23.19
N LYS A 143 -14.20 -42.06 22.82
CA LYS A 143 -14.13 -42.72 21.50
C LYS A 143 -15.43 -43.46 21.12
N ASP A 144 -16.02 -44.17 22.07
CA ASP A 144 -17.23 -44.97 21.82
C ASP A 144 -18.44 -44.11 21.49
N LYS A 145 -18.45 -42.85 21.97
CA LYS A 145 -19.49 -41.87 21.65
C LYS A 145 -19.15 -41.10 20.36
N LEU A 146 -17.88 -40.72 20.16
CA LEU A 146 -17.43 -39.94 19.00
C LEU A 146 -17.51 -40.71 17.69
N PHE A 147 -17.16 -42.00 17.70
CA PHE A 147 -17.15 -42.85 16.49
C PHE A 147 -18.45 -43.64 16.30
N LYS A 148 -19.51 -43.29 17.04
CA LYS A 148 -20.84 -43.87 16.85
C LYS A 148 -21.58 -43.11 15.75
N PHE A 149 -22.14 -43.84 14.80
CA PHE A 149 -23.03 -43.25 13.80
C PHE A 149 -24.29 -42.70 14.49
N CYS A 150 -24.42 -41.38 14.46
CA CYS A 150 -25.61 -40.67 14.92
C CYS A 150 -26.41 -40.21 13.70
N LYS A 151 -27.74 -40.40 13.72
CA LYS A 151 -28.62 -39.69 12.80
C LYS A 151 -28.55 -38.21 13.17
N ILE A 152 -28.07 -37.39 12.24
CA ILE A 152 -28.18 -35.94 12.36
C ILE A 152 -29.66 -35.63 12.15
N ASP A 153 -30.36 -35.30 13.24
CA ASP A 153 -31.62 -34.59 13.08
C ASP A 153 -31.27 -33.28 12.39
N ALA A 154 -31.67 -33.14 11.13
CA ALA A 154 -31.59 -31.88 10.39
C ALA A 154 -32.58 -30.88 11.02
N LYS A 155 -32.43 -30.58 12.31
CA LYS A 155 -32.80 -29.27 12.79
C LYS A 155 -31.81 -28.36 12.11
N GLU A 156 -32.28 -27.62 11.10
CA GLU A 156 -31.66 -26.33 10.78
C GLU A 156 -31.38 -25.70 12.13
N ALA A 157 -30.10 -25.56 12.50
CA ALA A 157 -29.73 -24.86 13.70
C ALA A 157 -30.29 -23.46 13.52
N GLN A 158 -31.50 -23.22 14.06
CA GLN A 158 -32.12 -21.93 13.93
C GLN A 158 -31.17 -20.99 14.66
N PRO A 159 -30.61 -19.99 13.96
CA PRO A 159 -29.72 -19.04 14.59
C PRO A 159 -30.45 -18.49 15.82
N GLN A 160 -29.82 -18.56 16.99
CA GLN A 160 -30.34 -17.90 18.18
C GLN A 160 -30.70 -16.47 17.77
N LYS A 161 -31.96 -16.07 17.97
CA LYS A 161 -32.45 -14.73 17.63
C LYS A 161 -31.56 -13.70 18.32
N ASP A 162 -30.96 -12.82 17.53
CA ASP A 162 -30.20 -11.67 18.01
C ASP A 162 -31.14 -10.67 18.72
N ASP A 163 -30.84 -10.36 19.98
CA ASP A 163 -31.41 -9.20 20.69
C ASP A 163 -30.51 -7.93 20.56
N GLU A 164 -29.26 -8.08 20.11
CA GLU A 164 -28.34 -6.94 19.91
C GLU A 164 -28.37 -6.43 18.46
N ASN A 165 -28.95 -5.25 18.25
CA ASN A 165 -28.98 -4.59 16.95
C ASN A 165 -27.67 -3.82 16.71
N TYR A 166 -26.98 -4.09 15.60
CA TYR A 166 -25.79 -3.36 15.16
C TYR A 166 -26.07 -2.57 13.87
N PRO A 167 -26.68 -1.37 13.93
CA PRO A 167 -27.09 -0.58 12.76
C PRO A 167 -26.02 -0.25 11.72
N MET A 168 -24.73 -0.32 12.07
CA MET A 168 -23.64 -0.06 11.12
C MET A 168 -23.35 -1.27 10.22
N PHE A 169 -23.82 -2.45 10.62
CA PHE A 169 -23.60 -3.69 9.90
C PHE A 169 -24.68 -3.89 8.84
N ALA A 170 -24.23 -4.21 7.63
CA ALA A 170 -25.11 -4.64 6.56
C ALA A 170 -25.74 -5.98 6.96
N GLU A 171 -27.01 -6.19 6.60
CA GLU A 171 -27.70 -7.45 6.90
C GLU A 171 -27.02 -8.64 6.21
N ASP A 172 -26.57 -8.42 4.98
CA ASP A 172 -25.80 -9.35 4.18
C ASP A 172 -24.79 -8.62 3.29
N ILE A 173 -23.98 -9.38 2.56
CA ILE A 173 -22.94 -8.83 1.68
C ILE A 173 -23.50 -8.09 0.45
N ASN A 174 -24.72 -8.43 -0.01
CA ASN A 174 -25.39 -7.77 -1.11
C ASN A 174 -25.96 -6.42 -0.69
N ALA A 175 -26.35 -6.26 0.59
CA ALA A 175 -26.78 -4.98 1.16
C ALA A 175 -25.66 -3.91 1.18
N LEU A 176 -24.40 -4.28 0.90
CA LEU A 176 -23.32 -3.33 0.62
C LEU A 176 -23.45 -2.62 -0.73
N PHE A 177 -24.35 -3.08 -1.60
CA PHE A 177 -24.60 -2.46 -2.89
C PHE A 177 -25.00 -0.99 -2.72
N SER A 178 -24.51 -0.14 -3.62
CA SER A 178 -25.08 1.17 -3.83
C SER A 178 -25.37 1.34 -5.32
N GLY A 179 -26.56 1.87 -5.65
CA GLY A 179 -26.96 2.12 -7.04
C GLY A 179 -26.04 3.09 -7.79
N GLU A 180 -25.13 3.77 -7.07
CA GLU A 180 -24.07 4.62 -7.61
C GLU A 180 -22.83 3.82 -8.08
N GLU A 181 -22.65 2.57 -7.63
CA GLU A 181 -21.43 1.75 -7.82
C GLU A 181 -21.57 0.65 -8.90
N GLY A 182 -22.75 0.43 -9.49
CA GLY A 182 -22.89 -0.52 -10.59
C GLY A 182 -24.28 -0.67 -11.19
N ASP A 183 -24.32 -1.15 -12.42
CA ASP A 183 -25.56 -1.40 -13.18
C ASP A 183 -26.25 -2.72 -12.79
N ASN A 184 -25.63 -3.51 -11.91
CA ASN A 184 -26.08 -4.85 -11.55
C ASN A 184 -25.96 -5.11 -10.04
N GLU A 185 -27.09 -4.97 -9.35
CA GLU A 185 -27.27 -5.27 -7.92
C GLU A 185 -26.89 -6.72 -7.57
N ASN A 186 -27.02 -7.66 -8.52
CA ASN A 186 -26.64 -9.06 -8.29
C ASN A 186 -25.14 -9.34 -8.39
N ARG A 187 -24.35 -8.46 -9.04
CA ARG A 187 -22.91 -8.68 -9.22
C ARG A 187 -22.16 -7.37 -9.31
N PHE A 188 -21.58 -6.97 -8.19
CA PHE A 188 -20.80 -5.74 -8.04
C PHE A 188 -19.51 -6.00 -7.28
N ARG A 189 -18.58 -5.05 -7.33
CA ARG A 189 -17.29 -5.17 -6.64
C ARG A 189 -17.41 -4.68 -5.20
N ILE A 190 -16.73 -5.37 -4.30
CA ILE A 190 -16.57 -5.03 -2.90
C ILE A 190 -15.08 -4.99 -2.55
N ALA A 191 -14.75 -4.27 -1.48
CA ALA A 191 -13.44 -4.33 -0.85
C ALA A 191 -13.51 -5.23 0.38
N VAL A 192 -12.81 -6.35 0.31
CA VAL A 192 -12.63 -7.28 1.42
C VAL A 192 -11.38 -6.88 2.18
N ILE A 193 -11.49 -6.67 3.49
CA ILE A 193 -10.45 -6.12 4.34
C ILE A 193 -10.17 -7.08 5.49
N LYS A 194 -8.90 -7.45 5.64
CA LYS A 194 -8.41 -8.17 6.81
C LYS A 194 -7.26 -7.41 7.45
N ALA A 195 -7.29 -7.27 8.77
CA ALA A 195 -6.26 -6.57 9.52
C ALA A 195 -5.81 -7.39 10.72
N ASP A 196 -4.54 -7.22 11.10
CA ASP A 196 -3.91 -7.86 12.24
C ASP A 196 -3.01 -6.85 12.98
N LEU A 197 -3.07 -6.88 14.31
CA LEU A 197 -2.28 -6.00 15.17
C LEU A 197 -0.85 -6.53 15.32
N ASP A 198 0.13 -5.76 14.83
CA ASP A 198 1.52 -6.19 14.87
C ASP A 198 2.10 -6.10 16.29
N GLY A 199 2.82 -7.14 16.70
CA GLY A 199 3.68 -7.11 17.89
C GLY A 199 2.98 -7.41 19.21
N MET A 200 1.68 -7.74 19.24
CA MET A 200 1.02 -8.05 20.52
C MET A 200 1.61 -9.28 21.21
N GLY A 201 2.01 -10.31 20.46
CA GLY A 201 2.62 -11.50 21.05
C GLY A 201 3.90 -11.17 21.84
N ASN A 202 4.68 -10.20 21.38
CA ASN A 202 5.86 -9.71 22.10
C ASN A 202 5.45 -8.79 23.25
N MET A 203 4.44 -7.95 23.07
CA MET A 203 3.87 -7.12 24.14
C MET A 203 3.48 -7.98 25.35
N PHE A 204 2.70 -9.04 25.15
CA PHE A 204 2.24 -9.93 26.23
C PHE A 204 3.36 -10.73 26.91
N LYS A 205 4.44 -11.08 26.19
CA LYS A 205 5.60 -11.79 26.78
C LYS A 205 6.38 -10.93 27.77
N GLU A 206 6.35 -9.61 27.61
CA GLU A 206 7.16 -8.67 28.38
C GLU A 206 6.42 -8.08 29.59
N ILE A 207 5.11 -8.34 29.72
CA ILE A 207 4.31 -7.90 30.88
C ILE A 207 4.69 -8.75 32.10
N LYS A 208 5.07 -8.08 33.19
CA LYS A 208 5.51 -8.73 34.45
C LYS A 208 4.46 -8.72 35.56
N SER A 209 3.44 -7.88 35.47
CA SER A 209 2.37 -7.75 36.48
C SER A 209 1.05 -8.30 35.94
N TYR A 210 0.35 -9.08 36.77
CA TYR A 210 -0.95 -9.65 36.41
C TYR A 210 -2.00 -8.57 36.14
N GLU A 211 -2.00 -7.52 36.94
CA GLU A 211 -2.94 -6.41 36.79
C GLU A 211 -2.82 -5.74 35.42
N SER A 212 -1.60 -5.42 34.97
CA SER A 212 -1.37 -4.87 33.64
C SER A 212 -1.73 -5.88 32.55
N TYR A 213 -1.45 -7.17 32.75
CA TYR A 213 -1.82 -8.22 31.79
C TYR A 213 -3.34 -8.29 31.58
N SER A 214 -4.08 -8.37 32.68
CA SER A 214 -5.54 -8.49 32.69
C SER A 214 -6.21 -7.25 32.09
N ARG A 215 -5.76 -6.04 32.47
CA ARG A 215 -6.27 -4.78 31.91
C ARG A 215 -6.02 -4.68 30.40
N ILE A 216 -4.81 -5.00 29.93
CA ILE A 216 -4.48 -4.96 28.49
C ILE A 216 -5.32 -5.98 27.72
N SER A 217 -5.48 -7.20 28.25
CA SER A 217 -6.34 -8.23 27.65
C SER A 217 -7.79 -7.77 27.54
N LYS A 218 -8.32 -7.12 28.58
CA LYS A 218 -9.68 -6.57 28.59
C LYS A 218 -9.86 -5.45 27.55
N ILE A 219 -8.92 -4.50 27.46
CA ILE A 219 -8.94 -3.43 26.46
C ILE A 219 -8.99 -4.02 25.04
N LEU A 220 -8.17 -5.03 24.75
CA LEU A 220 -8.16 -5.67 23.44
C LEU A 220 -9.45 -6.43 23.16
N SER A 221 -9.96 -7.19 24.13
CA SER A 221 -11.24 -7.90 23.99
C SER A 221 -12.42 -6.94 23.78
N ASP A 222 -12.40 -5.78 24.41
CA ASP A 222 -13.46 -4.78 24.24
C ASP A 222 -13.37 -4.11 22.86
N LYS A 223 -12.16 -3.76 22.40
CA LYS A 223 -11.95 -3.02 21.14
C LYS A 223 -11.95 -3.90 19.89
N VAL A 224 -11.48 -5.14 19.99
CA VAL A 224 -11.45 -6.13 18.90
C VAL A 224 -12.60 -7.12 19.10
N SER A 225 -13.82 -6.59 19.05
CA SER A 225 -15.09 -7.31 19.17
C SER A 225 -16.11 -6.74 18.20
N LEU A 226 -17.22 -7.46 17.96
CA LEU A 226 -18.32 -6.95 17.14
C LEU A 226 -18.83 -5.59 17.64
N LYS A 227 -19.00 -5.45 18.96
CA LYS A 227 -19.38 -4.19 19.59
C LYS A 227 -18.34 -3.09 19.35
N GLY A 228 -17.06 -3.37 19.58
CA GLY A 228 -15.98 -2.41 19.35
C GLY A 228 -15.86 -1.97 17.89
N LEU A 229 -16.04 -2.91 16.97
CA LEU A 229 -16.10 -2.67 15.52
C LEU A 229 -17.29 -1.77 15.16
N HIS A 230 -18.47 -2.06 15.71
CA HIS A 230 -19.68 -1.26 15.50
C HIS A 230 -19.51 0.18 16.00
N GLU A 231 -19.05 0.37 17.24
CA GLU A 231 -18.79 1.70 17.82
C GLU A 231 -17.79 2.51 16.97
N MET A 232 -16.78 1.83 16.41
CA MET A 232 -15.79 2.50 15.55
C MET A 232 -16.34 2.77 14.13
N ALA A 233 -17.17 1.87 13.61
CA ALA A 233 -17.87 2.06 12.36
C ALA A 233 -18.83 3.25 12.40
N GLU A 234 -19.46 3.50 13.55
CA GLU A 234 -20.30 4.68 13.76
C GLU A 234 -19.49 5.97 13.69
N LYS A 235 -18.30 6.01 14.30
CA LYS A 235 -17.40 7.17 14.23
C LYS A 235 -16.85 7.43 12.82
N CYS A 236 -16.66 6.37 12.05
CA CYS A 236 -16.15 6.44 10.68
C CYS A 236 -17.24 6.51 9.62
N ARG A 237 -18.52 6.56 10.04
CA ARG A 237 -19.69 6.38 9.19
C ARG A 237 -19.71 7.34 8.01
N PRO A 238 -19.99 6.85 6.78
CA PRO A 238 -20.33 7.71 5.65
C PRO A 238 -21.57 8.56 5.97
N GLU A 239 -21.66 9.78 5.45
CA GLU A 239 -22.79 10.67 5.75
C GLU A 239 -24.13 9.99 5.39
N GLY A 240 -25.05 9.93 6.37
CA GLY A 240 -26.40 9.39 6.19
C GLY A 240 -26.52 7.88 5.95
N ARG A 241 -25.45 7.08 5.99
CA ARG A 241 -25.52 5.63 5.71
C ARG A 241 -25.43 4.76 6.98
N THR A 242 -26.43 3.92 7.19
CA THR A 242 -26.38 2.74 8.06
C THR A 242 -26.01 1.50 7.23
N GLY A 243 -25.61 0.41 7.86
CA GLY A 243 -25.33 -0.85 7.16
C GLY A 243 -24.23 -0.79 6.10
N TRP A 244 -23.17 0.00 6.31
CA TRP A 244 -22.14 0.24 5.29
C TRP A 244 -20.96 -0.73 5.33
N LEU A 245 -20.95 -1.64 6.32
CA LEU A 245 -19.88 -2.61 6.58
C LEU A 245 -20.50 -3.99 6.84
N PHE A 246 -19.93 -5.05 6.28
CA PHE A 246 -20.36 -6.42 6.57
C PHE A 246 -19.24 -7.16 7.33
N PRO A 247 -19.41 -7.49 8.62
CA PRO A 247 -18.38 -8.19 9.39
C PRO A 247 -18.38 -9.69 9.05
N PHE A 248 -17.23 -10.23 8.64
CA PHE A 248 -17.07 -11.68 8.54
C PHE A 248 -16.63 -12.27 9.88
N TYR A 249 -15.61 -11.68 10.50
CA TYR A 249 -15.02 -12.20 11.73
C TYR A 249 -14.24 -11.12 12.46
N ILE A 250 -14.38 -11.06 13.78
CA ILE A 250 -13.52 -10.24 14.63
C ILE A 250 -13.34 -10.89 15.98
N ALA A 251 -12.10 -11.28 16.30
CA ALA A 251 -11.75 -11.77 17.63
C ALA A 251 -10.24 -11.82 17.82
N GLY A 252 -9.80 -11.65 19.08
CA GLY A 252 -8.40 -11.62 19.45
C GLY A 252 -7.68 -10.45 18.80
N ASP A 253 -6.93 -10.74 17.74
CA ASP A 253 -6.14 -9.80 16.96
C ASP A 253 -6.57 -9.63 15.50
N ASP A 254 -7.39 -10.55 15.01
CA ASP A 254 -7.87 -10.59 13.65
C ASP A 254 -9.15 -9.75 13.49
N ILE A 255 -9.15 -8.89 12.48
CA ILE A 255 -10.31 -8.09 12.05
C ILE A 255 -10.58 -8.42 10.58
N PHE A 256 -11.76 -8.92 10.23
CA PHE A 256 -12.11 -9.35 8.88
C PHE A 256 -13.53 -8.93 8.50
N PHE A 257 -13.66 -8.09 7.46
CA PHE A 257 -14.95 -7.53 7.03
C PHE A 257 -14.93 -7.12 5.55
N ALA A 258 -16.08 -6.78 4.99
CA ALA A 258 -16.24 -6.19 3.67
C ALA A 258 -16.90 -4.82 3.74
N VAL A 259 -16.60 -3.97 2.75
CA VAL A 259 -17.26 -2.69 2.49
C VAL A 259 -17.49 -2.52 1.00
N SER A 260 -18.39 -1.61 0.62
CA SER A 260 -18.51 -1.18 -0.78
C SER A 260 -17.20 -0.55 -1.29
N MET A 261 -17.00 -0.52 -2.61
CA MET A 261 -15.77 0.02 -3.19
C MET A 261 -15.57 1.50 -2.86
N ALA A 262 -16.65 2.27 -2.86
CA ALA A 262 -16.62 3.69 -2.51
C ALA A 262 -16.15 3.94 -1.07
N ASN A 263 -16.37 2.96 -0.18
CA ASN A 263 -16.07 3.00 1.25
C ASN A 263 -14.72 2.35 1.63
N LEU A 264 -13.91 1.90 0.66
CA LEU A 264 -12.59 1.28 0.92
C LEU A 264 -11.71 2.15 1.83
N THR A 265 -11.69 3.47 1.60
CA THR A 265 -10.90 4.43 2.37
C THR A 265 -11.40 4.54 3.81
N LYS A 266 -12.72 4.50 4.01
CA LYS A 266 -13.34 4.45 5.35
C LYS A 266 -13.04 3.13 6.06
N GLY A 267 -13.10 2.00 5.36
CA GLY A 267 -12.75 0.70 5.91
C GLY A 267 -11.29 0.61 6.38
N THR A 268 -10.33 1.05 5.56
CA THR A 268 -8.92 1.10 5.97
C THR A 268 -8.67 2.09 7.12
N ARG A 269 -9.41 3.22 7.16
CA ARG A 269 -9.37 4.17 8.27
C ARG A 269 -9.93 3.58 9.56
N LEU A 270 -11.02 2.83 9.50
CA LEU A 270 -11.62 2.18 10.65
C LEU A 270 -10.60 1.33 11.40
N CYS A 271 -9.82 0.51 10.68
CA CYS A 271 -8.74 -0.30 11.28
C CYS A 271 -7.69 0.57 12.01
N ARG A 272 -7.36 1.74 11.45
CA ARG A 272 -6.44 2.70 12.09
C ARG A 272 -7.05 3.28 13.37
N GLU A 273 -8.33 3.65 13.35
CA GLU A 273 -9.01 4.23 14.50
C GLU A 273 -9.18 3.20 15.64
N ILE A 274 -9.38 1.91 15.32
CA ILE A 274 -9.30 0.82 16.31
C ILE A 274 -7.93 0.83 17.00
N LEU A 275 -6.83 0.84 16.23
CA LEU A 275 -5.47 0.88 16.80
C LEU A 275 -5.25 2.14 17.65
N VAL A 276 -5.73 3.31 17.21
CA VAL A 276 -5.64 4.57 17.97
C VAL A 276 -6.41 4.46 19.28
N GLY A 277 -7.64 3.92 19.25
CA GLY A 277 -8.46 3.69 20.43
C GLY A 277 -7.78 2.75 21.43
N ILE A 278 -7.15 1.68 20.95
CA ILE A 278 -6.34 0.77 21.79
C ILE A 278 -5.18 1.53 22.42
N LYS A 279 -4.39 2.27 21.64
CA LYS A 279 -3.25 3.05 22.15
C LYS A 279 -3.65 4.06 23.21
N GLN A 280 -4.72 4.81 23.00
CA GLN A 280 -5.20 5.79 23.98
C GLN A 280 -5.63 5.14 25.30
N SER A 281 -6.20 3.93 25.24
CA SER A 281 -6.51 3.15 26.43
C SER A 281 -5.25 2.61 27.13
N LEU A 282 -4.18 2.31 26.37
CA LEU A 282 -2.91 1.80 26.89
C LEU A 282 -1.96 2.89 27.43
N GLU A 283 -1.98 4.11 26.87
CA GLU A 283 -1.14 5.23 27.31
C GLU A 283 -1.40 5.66 28.75
N LYS A 284 -2.58 5.33 29.28
CA LYS A 284 -2.93 5.53 30.70
C LYS A 284 -2.21 4.57 31.66
N GLU A 285 -1.48 3.57 31.15
CA GLU A 285 -1.00 2.39 31.91
C GLU A 285 0.53 2.15 31.75
N GLU A 286 1.33 3.21 31.56
CA GLU A 286 2.83 3.20 31.52
C GLU A 286 3.53 2.31 30.48
N SER A 287 2.82 1.65 29.54
CA SER A 287 3.44 0.81 28.50
C SER A 287 3.40 1.46 27.10
N SER A 288 4.30 2.41 26.85
CA SER A 288 4.41 3.16 25.58
C SER A 288 5.05 2.37 24.41
N LYS A 289 4.68 1.10 24.22
CA LYS A 289 5.22 0.34 23.08
C LYS A 289 4.49 0.69 21.77
N PRO A 290 5.22 0.83 20.65
CA PRO A 290 4.61 1.11 19.37
C PRO A 290 3.92 -0.15 18.82
N LEU A 291 2.60 -0.27 19.05
CA LEU A 291 1.75 -1.16 18.27
C LEU A 291 1.57 -0.58 16.85
N SER A 292 1.55 -1.43 15.84
CA SER A 292 1.13 -1.07 14.48
C SER A 292 0.06 -2.05 14.00
N ILE A 293 -0.54 -1.78 12.85
CA ILE A 293 -1.52 -2.69 12.24
C ILE A 293 -1.13 -2.96 10.79
N SER A 294 -1.17 -4.24 10.41
CA SER A 294 -1.03 -4.67 9.02
C SER A 294 -2.42 -4.92 8.46
N ILE A 295 -2.70 -4.42 7.26
CA ILE A 295 -4.01 -4.46 6.60
C ILE A 295 -3.83 -5.01 5.19
N GLY A 296 -4.51 -6.11 4.87
CA GLY A 296 -4.71 -6.61 3.53
C GLY A 296 -6.05 -6.15 2.97
N VAL A 297 -6.05 -5.70 1.71
CA VAL A 297 -7.25 -5.29 0.98
C VAL A 297 -7.31 -6.02 -0.35
N GLU A 298 -8.39 -6.76 -0.57
CA GLU A 298 -8.69 -7.42 -1.83
C GLU A 298 -9.95 -6.82 -2.46
N ILE A 299 -9.94 -6.63 -3.78
CA ILE A 299 -11.08 -6.12 -4.53
C ILE A 299 -11.63 -7.26 -5.39
N THR A 300 -12.87 -7.64 -5.12
CA THR A 300 -13.49 -8.83 -5.74
C THR A 300 -15.00 -8.67 -5.85
N PHE A 301 -15.71 -9.65 -6.41
CA PHE A 301 -17.17 -9.62 -6.52
C PHE A 301 -17.85 -10.07 -5.22
N ASN A 302 -19.04 -9.53 -4.93
CA ASN A 302 -19.85 -9.82 -3.74
C ASN A 302 -20.38 -11.26 -3.61
N ARG A 303 -20.28 -12.08 -4.67
CA ARG A 303 -20.78 -13.47 -4.69
C ARG A 303 -19.69 -14.53 -4.89
N GLU A 304 -18.43 -14.19 -4.64
CA GLU A 304 -17.43 -15.25 -4.57
C GLU A 304 -17.62 -16.08 -3.29
N PRO A 305 -17.34 -17.39 -3.34
CA PRO A 305 -17.24 -18.22 -2.14
C PRO A 305 -16.36 -17.61 -1.07
N ILE A 306 -16.78 -17.72 0.20
CA ILE A 306 -16.11 -17.07 1.34
C ILE A 306 -14.64 -17.49 1.47
N ARG A 307 -14.27 -18.73 1.11
CA ARG A 307 -12.86 -19.16 1.07
C ARG A 307 -12.01 -18.26 0.20
N TYR A 308 -12.54 -17.82 -0.95
CA TYR A 308 -11.79 -16.98 -1.87
C TYR A 308 -11.58 -15.60 -1.27
N TYR A 309 -12.57 -15.03 -0.58
CA TYR A 309 -12.36 -13.80 0.21
C TYR A 309 -11.22 -13.95 1.20
N MET A 310 -11.25 -15.03 1.99
CA MET A 310 -10.26 -15.30 3.02
C MET A 310 -8.86 -15.53 2.44
N GLU A 311 -8.71 -16.41 1.45
CA GLU A 311 -7.43 -16.74 0.82
C GLU A 311 -6.82 -15.52 0.13
N MET A 312 -7.62 -14.78 -0.64
CA MET A 312 -7.11 -13.63 -1.40
C MET A 312 -6.67 -12.51 -0.46
N VAL A 313 -7.48 -12.16 0.54
CA VAL A 313 -7.14 -11.09 1.49
C VAL A 313 -5.98 -11.48 2.41
N GLU A 314 -5.84 -12.77 2.76
CA GLU A 314 -4.71 -13.26 3.55
C GLU A 314 -3.38 -13.09 2.82
N ARG A 315 -3.35 -13.31 1.49
CA ARG A 315 -2.15 -13.01 0.69
C ARG A 315 -1.76 -11.54 0.77
N GLN A 316 -2.74 -10.63 0.70
CA GLN A 316 -2.48 -9.20 0.86
C GLN A 316 -1.98 -8.87 2.28
N LEU A 317 -2.60 -9.44 3.31
CA LEU A 317 -2.18 -9.23 4.70
C LEU A 317 -0.75 -9.72 4.93
N LYS A 318 -0.39 -10.88 4.39
CA LYS A 318 0.97 -11.42 4.43
C LYS A 318 1.96 -10.48 3.74
N HIS A 319 1.63 -9.97 2.55
CA HIS A 319 2.45 -8.97 1.86
C HIS A 319 2.63 -7.69 2.68
N ALA A 320 1.58 -7.21 3.37
CA ALA A 320 1.68 -6.06 4.27
C ALA A 320 2.67 -6.32 5.42
N LYS A 321 2.59 -7.49 6.05
CA LYS A 321 3.48 -7.88 7.17
C LYS A 321 4.95 -7.99 6.73
N GLU A 322 5.19 -8.60 5.57
CA GLU A 322 6.52 -8.82 5.00
C GLU A 322 7.21 -7.53 4.51
N GLU A 323 6.46 -6.46 4.23
CA GLU A 323 7.08 -5.21 3.77
C GLU A 323 7.99 -4.60 4.86
N ASN A 324 9.24 -4.41 4.46
CA ASN A 324 10.29 -3.87 5.31
C ASN A 324 10.08 -2.38 5.54
N THR A 325 9.85 -2.00 6.80
CA THR A 325 9.74 -0.59 7.18
C THR A 325 11.13 0.04 7.31
N PRO A 326 11.42 1.15 6.60
CA PRO A 326 12.69 1.85 6.75
C PRO A 326 12.93 2.35 8.20
N LYS A 327 14.17 2.22 8.69
CA LYS A 327 14.52 2.42 10.10
C LYS A 327 14.06 3.75 10.69
N LEU A 328 14.21 4.85 9.96
CA LEU A 328 13.84 6.19 10.46
C LEU A 328 12.35 6.47 10.34
N LEU A 329 11.65 5.73 9.47
CA LEU A 329 10.20 5.85 9.30
C LEU A 329 9.43 4.99 10.30
N LYS A 330 10.03 3.93 10.85
CA LYS A 330 9.37 2.95 11.73
C LYS A 330 8.56 3.59 12.86
N GLN A 331 9.08 4.63 13.50
CA GLN A 331 8.42 5.32 14.61
C GLN A 331 7.19 6.16 14.19
N PHE A 332 7.01 6.41 12.90
CA PHE A 332 5.89 7.20 12.36
C PHE A 332 4.87 6.34 11.62
N VAL A 333 5.14 5.04 11.41
CA VAL A 333 4.19 4.15 10.72
C VAL A 333 3.04 3.84 11.65
N LYS A 334 1.82 4.13 11.20
CA LYS A 334 0.57 3.76 11.88
C LYS A 334 0.06 2.42 11.38
N ALA A 335 0.07 2.23 10.06
CA ALA A 335 -0.38 1.01 9.41
C ALA A 335 0.49 0.66 8.19
N LYS A 336 0.50 -0.63 7.84
CA LYS A 336 0.96 -1.13 6.54
C LYS A 336 -0.25 -1.65 5.77
N ILE A 337 -0.50 -1.14 4.58
CA ILE A 337 -1.70 -1.46 3.80
C ILE A 337 -1.25 -2.11 2.49
N SER A 338 -1.63 -3.37 2.21
CA SER A 338 -1.37 -4.01 0.92
C SER A 338 -2.64 -4.11 0.09
N ILE A 339 -2.51 -3.76 -1.18
CA ILE A 339 -3.56 -3.87 -2.18
C ILE A 339 -2.95 -4.15 -3.54
N GLY A 340 -3.52 -5.10 -4.30
CA GLY A 340 -3.03 -5.46 -5.62
C GLY A 340 -1.58 -5.98 -5.63
N GLY A 341 -1.09 -6.50 -4.51
CA GLY A 341 0.30 -6.96 -4.38
C GLY A 341 1.34 -5.86 -4.15
N LEU A 342 0.91 -4.62 -3.83
CA LEU A 342 1.80 -3.53 -3.42
C LEU A 342 1.49 -3.06 -2.01
N ALA A 343 2.51 -3.02 -1.15
CA ALA A 343 2.41 -2.56 0.23
C ALA A 343 2.72 -1.06 0.35
N PHE A 344 1.81 -0.33 0.97
CA PHE A 344 1.88 1.10 1.27
C PHE A 344 2.12 1.30 2.76
N LEU A 345 2.98 2.27 3.09
CA LEU A 345 3.12 2.74 4.46
C LEU A 345 2.17 3.92 4.71
N ASP A 346 1.38 3.80 5.76
CA ASP A 346 0.60 4.89 6.32
C ASP A 346 1.39 5.56 7.45
N ILE A 347 1.74 6.83 7.24
CA ILE A 347 2.72 7.56 8.06
C ILE A 347 2.04 8.74 8.77
N ASP A 348 2.34 8.92 10.05
CA ASP A 348 2.05 10.17 10.75
C ASP A 348 2.92 11.32 10.21
N TYR A 349 2.43 11.97 9.16
CA TYR A 349 3.13 13.09 8.53
C TYR A 349 3.35 14.27 9.48
N ASN A 350 2.43 14.51 10.42
CA ASN A 350 2.53 15.60 11.36
C ASN A 350 3.63 15.34 12.38
N ALA A 351 3.62 14.14 13.01
CA ALA A 351 4.68 13.74 13.93
C ALA A 351 6.06 13.72 13.24
N MET A 352 6.14 13.20 12.01
CA MET A 352 7.38 13.21 11.24
C MET A 352 7.84 14.63 10.92
N LYS A 353 6.93 15.53 10.54
CA LYS A 353 7.25 16.94 10.26
C LYS A 353 7.77 17.64 11.51
N THR A 354 7.15 17.42 12.66
CA THR A 354 7.59 17.93 13.97
C THR A 354 8.98 17.40 14.31
N TYR A 355 9.21 16.09 14.18
CA TYR A 355 10.55 15.50 14.36
C TYR A 355 11.59 16.09 13.40
N LYS A 356 11.25 16.27 12.12
CA LYS A 356 12.15 16.95 11.18
C LYS A 356 12.48 18.36 11.66
N GLN A 357 11.55 19.09 12.29
CA GLN A 357 11.80 20.44 12.79
C GLN A 357 12.78 20.45 13.96
N THR A 358 12.75 19.46 14.85
CA THR A 358 13.70 19.35 15.98
C THR A 358 15.15 19.11 15.53
N LEU A 359 15.36 18.52 14.34
CA LEU A 359 16.68 18.29 13.74
C LEU A 359 17.35 19.59 13.23
N VAL A 360 17.60 20.56 14.11
CA VAL A 360 18.17 21.86 13.75
C VAL A 360 19.60 21.71 13.21
N CYS A 361 19.91 22.38 12.09
CA CYS A 361 21.26 22.37 11.53
C CYS A 361 22.26 23.00 12.51
N MET A 362 23.29 22.25 12.90
CA MET A 362 24.35 22.70 13.80
C MET A 362 25.31 23.70 13.15
N ASN A 363 25.38 23.74 11.81
CA ASN A 363 26.29 24.60 11.06
C ASN A 363 25.61 25.91 10.58
N LYS A 364 24.66 26.45 11.35
CA LYS A 364 23.97 27.71 11.01
C LYS A 364 24.92 28.91 11.14
N ARG A 365 25.72 29.17 10.11
CA ARG A 365 26.23 30.52 9.85
C ARG A 365 25.91 30.91 8.41
N ASN A 366 24.85 31.69 8.25
CA ASN A 366 24.70 32.65 7.15
C ASN A 366 24.08 33.93 7.74
N LYS A 367 24.70 35.08 7.47
CA LYS A 367 24.43 36.43 8.03
C LYS A 367 23.00 37.02 7.79
N LYS A 368 22.00 36.22 7.40
CA LYS A 368 20.64 36.70 7.03
C LYS A 368 19.47 35.87 7.59
N GLY A 369 19.67 35.09 8.65
CA GLY A 369 18.58 34.39 9.35
C GLY A 369 17.81 33.29 8.57
N ARG A 370 18.14 33.03 7.29
CA ARG A 370 17.48 31.98 6.48
C ARG A 370 18.03 30.58 6.80
N LYS A 371 17.13 29.61 7.03
CA LYS A 371 17.45 28.17 7.19
C LYS A 371 18.31 27.68 6.02
N ASN A 372 19.54 27.27 6.28
CA ASN A 372 20.40 26.68 5.26
C ASN A 372 19.96 25.23 5.01
N ASN A 373 19.01 25.01 4.10
CA ASN A 373 18.48 23.68 3.75
C ASN A 373 19.47 22.79 2.96
N ARG A 374 20.72 23.22 2.78
CA ARG A 374 21.74 22.55 1.95
C ARG A 374 23.03 22.21 2.69
N CYS A 375 23.00 22.12 4.03
CA CYS A 375 24.15 21.61 4.77
C CYS A 375 24.26 20.10 4.56
N ASN A 376 25.28 19.64 3.84
CA ASN A 376 25.55 18.21 3.65
C ASN A 376 26.54 17.65 4.69
N LYS A 377 26.97 18.48 5.65
CA LYS A 377 28.09 18.17 6.56
C LYS A 377 27.66 17.84 7.99
N CYS A 378 26.49 18.28 8.45
CA CYS A 378 26.04 17.99 9.82
C CYS A 378 25.09 16.80 9.86
N GLU A 379 25.15 16.06 10.97
CA GLU A 379 24.37 14.83 11.16
C GLU A 379 22.86 15.08 11.10
N ASN A 380 22.37 16.18 11.66
CA ASN A 380 20.94 16.53 11.64
C ASN A 380 20.40 16.74 10.22
N CYS A 381 21.18 17.38 9.34
CA CYS A 381 20.79 17.52 7.95
C CYS A 381 20.89 16.18 7.20
N ARG A 382 21.90 15.35 7.49
CA ARG A 382 22.00 13.99 6.96
C ARG A 382 20.77 13.15 7.32
N LYS A 383 20.38 13.13 8.59
CA LYS A 383 19.17 12.45 9.08
C LYS A 383 17.89 12.96 8.39
N ARG A 384 17.70 14.28 8.25
CA ARG A 384 16.56 14.83 7.47
C ARG A 384 16.55 14.31 6.03
N GLY A 385 17.73 14.25 5.42
CA GLY A 385 17.97 13.71 4.10
C GLY A 385 17.61 12.25 3.93
N GLU A 386 18.09 11.42 4.86
CA GLU A 386 17.82 9.99 4.92
C GLU A 386 16.32 9.73 5.11
N ILE A 387 15.60 10.54 5.91
CA ILE A 387 14.14 10.44 6.02
C ILE A 387 13.48 10.70 4.66
N ASP A 388 13.87 11.77 3.95
CA ASP A 388 13.30 12.03 2.63
C ASP A 388 13.63 10.92 1.61
N GLU A 389 14.81 10.32 1.70
CA GLU A 389 15.22 9.19 0.88
C GLU A 389 14.36 7.95 1.17
N GLN A 390 14.16 7.63 2.45
CA GLN A 390 13.30 6.53 2.86
C GLN A 390 11.84 6.76 2.45
N LEU A 391 11.31 7.98 2.56
CA LEU A 391 9.96 8.32 2.10
C LEU A 391 9.77 8.10 0.60
N GLN A 392 10.77 8.41 -0.21
CA GLN A 392 10.69 8.20 -1.67
C GLN A 392 10.80 6.72 -2.04
N ALA A 393 11.59 5.95 -1.27
CA ALA A 393 11.89 4.55 -1.56
C ALA A 393 10.69 3.60 -1.40
N VAL A 394 9.68 3.99 -0.64
CA VAL A 394 8.51 3.18 -0.33
C VAL A 394 7.22 3.83 -0.84
N PRO A 395 6.18 3.06 -1.21
CA PRO A 395 4.86 3.60 -1.49
C PRO A 395 4.23 4.17 -0.22
N ILE A 396 3.61 5.34 -0.32
CA ILE A 396 2.92 6.00 0.81
C ILE A 396 1.43 6.03 0.51
N TRP A 397 0.63 5.58 1.48
CA TRP A 397 -0.82 5.49 1.34
C TRP A 397 -1.48 6.85 1.03
N ASP A 398 -1.20 7.88 1.85
CA ASP A 398 -1.76 9.21 1.64
C ASP A 398 -1.37 9.83 0.28
N TYR A 399 -0.16 9.55 -0.22
CA TYR A 399 0.25 10.06 -1.54
C TYR A 399 -0.52 9.39 -2.65
N PHE A 400 -0.71 8.08 -2.55
CA PHE A 400 -1.53 7.32 -3.48
C PHE A 400 -2.99 7.79 -3.47
N LEU A 401 -3.61 7.93 -2.29
CA LEU A 401 -4.99 8.42 -2.18
C LEU A 401 -5.15 9.83 -2.76
N ASN A 402 -4.20 10.73 -2.54
CA ASN A 402 -4.25 12.07 -3.15
C ASN A 402 -4.21 12.01 -4.69
N ASP A 403 -3.42 11.10 -5.26
CA ASP A 403 -3.38 10.91 -6.71
C ASP A 403 -4.71 10.29 -7.23
N VAL A 404 -5.29 9.35 -6.49
CA VAL A 404 -6.62 8.76 -6.81
C VAL A 404 -7.73 9.82 -6.73
N TYR A 405 -7.82 10.59 -5.65
CA TYR A 405 -8.83 11.62 -5.53
C TYR A 405 -8.71 12.72 -6.58
N ARG A 406 -7.48 13.02 -7.00
CA ARG A 406 -7.25 13.95 -8.11
C ARG A 406 -7.73 13.36 -9.42
N ILE A 407 -7.47 12.08 -9.69
CA ILE A 407 -7.97 11.49 -10.92
C ILE A 407 -9.49 11.45 -10.93
N ASN A 408 -10.13 11.07 -9.83
CA ASN A 408 -11.60 11.11 -9.72
C ASN A 408 -12.13 12.53 -9.97
N ALA A 409 -11.48 13.56 -9.41
CA ALA A 409 -11.84 14.96 -9.68
C ALA A 409 -11.67 15.38 -11.16
N ILE A 410 -10.65 14.86 -11.85
CA ILE A 410 -10.46 15.07 -13.29
C ILE A 410 -11.56 14.35 -14.08
N ARG A 411 -11.88 13.11 -13.70
CA ARG A 411 -12.89 12.26 -14.36
C ARG A 411 -14.31 12.79 -14.20
N SER A 412 -14.60 13.45 -13.09
CA SER A 412 -15.89 14.09 -12.81
C SER A 412 -15.97 15.54 -13.29
N ASN A 413 -14.97 16.02 -14.04
CA ASN A 413 -14.96 17.37 -14.59
C ASN A 413 -15.15 17.36 -16.11
N ASP A 414 -16.26 17.93 -16.58
CA ASP A 414 -16.65 17.94 -18.00
C ASP A 414 -15.62 18.57 -18.96
N THR A 415 -14.67 19.36 -18.45
CA THR A 415 -13.62 19.99 -19.28
C THR A 415 -12.43 19.05 -19.50
N TYR A 416 -12.08 18.24 -18.50
CA TYR A 416 -10.83 17.47 -18.50
C TYR A 416 -11.03 15.95 -18.58
N ASP A 417 -12.25 15.45 -18.36
CA ASP A 417 -12.60 14.04 -18.32
C ASP A 417 -12.12 13.27 -19.56
N LYS A 418 -12.28 13.82 -20.76
CA LYS A 418 -11.86 13.15 -22.02
C LYS A 418 -10.39 13.37 -22.35
N MET A 419 -9.71 14.28 -21.66
CA MET A 419 -8.36 14.73 -22.00
C MET A 419 -7.27 14.07 -21.17
N LEU A 420 -7.52 13.87 -19.86
CA LEU A 420 -6.52 13.41 -18.90
C LEU A 420 -7.00 12.19 -18.11
N GLY A 421 -6.07 11.31 -17.77
CA GLY A 421 -6.32 10.21 -16.84
C GLY A 421 -7.43 9.25 -17.29
N THR A 422 -7.62 9.05 -18.59
CA THR A 422 -8.62 8.12 -19.13
C THR A 422 -8.22 6.67 -18.86
N SER A 423 -9.20 5.77 -18.77
CA SER A 423 -8.93 4.33 -18.67
C SER A 423 -8.06 3.84 -19.82
N GLY A 424 -8.34 4.31 -21.05
CA GLY A 424 -7.52 4.03 -22.23
C GLY A 424 -6.06 4.48 -22.08
N PHE A 425 -5.81 5.61 -21.42
CA PHE A 425 -4.44 6.06 -21.14
C PHE A 425 -3.68 5.05 -20.26
N PHE A 426 -4.26 4.58 -19.16
CA PHE A 426 -3.56 3.60 -18.31
C PHE A 426 -3.46 2.23 -18.97
N TYR A 427 -4.53 1.78 -19.63
CA TYR A 427 -4.58 0.49 -20.30
C TYR A 427 -3.52 0.38 -21.40
N THR A 428 -3.42 1.36 -22.30
CA THR A 428 -2.42 1.32 -23.39
C THR A 428 -0.98 1.35 -22.86
N LEU A 429 -0.71 2.02 -21.73
CA LEU A 429 0.61 1.96 -21.12
C LEU A 429 0.87 0.58 -20.52
N LEU A 430 -0.07 0.05 -19.74
CA LEU A 430 0.06 -1.27 -19.13
C LEU A 430 0.25 -2.38 -20.19
N ASP A 431 -0.52 -2.34 -21.26
CA ASP A 431 -0.44 -3.29 -22.38
C ASP A 431 0.96 -3.30 -23.00
N ARG A 432 1.52 -2.11 -23.28
CA ARG A 432 2.91 -1.99 -23.78
C ARG A 432 3.96 -2.47 -22.78
N LEU A 433 3.75 -2.22 -21.49
CA LEU A 433 4.67 -2.67 -20.45
C LEU A 433 4.53 -4.17 -20.17
N ALA A 434 3.43 -4.81 -20.57
CA ALA A 434 3.25 -6.25 -20.41
C ALA A 434 3.97 -7.08 -21.49
N ASP A 435 4.43 -6.45 -22.57
CA ASP A 435 5.23 -7.11 -23.61
C ASP A 435 6.59 -7.60 -23.04
N ASP A 436 6.86 -8.89 -23.19
CA ASP A 436 8.08 -9.54 -22.66
C ASP A 436 9.37 -8.91 -23.19
N THR A 437 9.38 -8.46 -24.45
CA THR A 437 10.55 -7.81 -25.06
C THR A 437 10.80 -6.43 -24.46
N VAL A 438 9.74 -5.74 -24.02
CA VAL A 438 9.82 -4.46 -23.32
C VAL A 438 10.21 -4.66 -21.86
N GLN A 439 9.68 -5.69 -21.19
CA GLN A 439 10.00 -6.00 -19.80
C GLN A 439 11.48 -6.31 -19.60
N GLN A 440 12.06 -7.11 -20.49
CA GLN A 440 13.45 -7.57 -20.37
C GLN A 440 14.49 -6.49 -20.70
N ASP A 441 14.13 -5.50 -21.52
CA ASP A 441 15.04 -4.42 -21.94
C ASP A 441 14.69 -3.08 -21.27
N ASN A 442 15.57 -2.63 -20.38
CA ASN A 442 15.44 -1.35 -19.68
C ASN A 442 15.36 -0.13 -20.61
N ARG A 443 15.98 -0.16 -21.80
CA ARG A 443 15.90 0.90 -22.82
C ARG A 443 14.49 0.93 -23.42
N LYS A 444 13.97 -0.21 -23.86
CA LYS A 444 12.60 -0.33 -24.39
C LYS A 444 11.55 0.05 -23.35
N TYR A 445 11.74 -0.41 -22.11
CA TYR A 445 10.85 -0.10 -20.99
C TYR A 445 10.74 1.40 -20.76
N ILE A 446 11.87 2.09 -20.57
CA ILE A 446 11.83 3.54 -20.29
C ILE A 446 11.39 4.35 -21.50
N ASN A 447 11.74 3.94 -22.72
CA ASN A 447 11.23 4.58 -23.93
C ASN A 447 9.71 4.49 -23.98
N SER A 448 9.14 3.32 -23.73
CA SER A 448 7.69 3.10 -23.70
C SER A 448 6.98 3.98 -22.66
N VAL A 449 7.53 4.06 -21.44
CA VAL A 449 7.03 4.96 -20.39
C VAL A 449 7.10 6.42 -20.84
N LEU A 450 8.27 6.87 -21.30
CA LEU A 450 8.50 8.28 -21.63
C LEU A 450 7.74 8.73 -22.89
N TYR A 451 7.56 7.87 -23.88
CA TYR A 451 6.67 8.12 -25.01
C TYR A 451 5.24 8.38 -24.55
N HIS A 452 4.75 7.55 -23.62
CA HIS A 452 3.38 7.63 -23.14
C HIS A 452 3.15 8.83 -22.22
N LEU A 453 4.18 9.22 -21.47
CA LEU A 453 4.15 10.37 -20.55
C LEU A 453 4.55 11.70 -21.21
N LEU A 454 4.79 11.71 -22.52
CA LEU A 454 5.15 12.93 -23.26
C LEU A 454 3.97 13.93 -23.23
N PRO A 455 4.11 15.12 -22.61
CA PRO A 455 3.02 16.08 -22.49
C PRO A 455 2.46 16.54 -23.84
N LYS A 456 1.16 16.35 -24.04
CA LYS A 456 0.42 16.75 -25.24
C LYS A 456 -0.07 18.19 -25.16
N TYR A 457 -0.42 18.65 -23.96
CA TYR A 457 -1.11 19.92 -23.77
C TYR A 457 -0.18 21.06 -23.37
N LEU A 458 1.14 20.86 -23.28
CA LEU A 458 2.13 21.88 -22.85
C LEU A 458 2.03 23.23 -23.60
N ASN A 459 1.51 23.21 -24.83
CA ASN A 459 1.30 24.39 -25.66
C ASN A 459 -0.12 24.97 -25.60
N SER A 460 -1.08 24.26 -24.99
CA SER A 460 -2.46 24.73 -24.79
C SER A 460 -2.48 26.13 -24.16
N SER A 461 -3.51 26.93 -24.44
CA SER A 461 -3.77 28.20 -23.75
C SER A 461 -4.24 27.97 -22.31
N ASP A 462 -4.92 26.85 -22.05
CA ASP A 462 -5.41 26.46 -20.73
C ASP A 462 -4.24 26.11 -19.79
N LYS A 463 -4.04 26.96 -18.77
CA LYS A 463 -2.98 26.77 -17.78
C LYS A 463 -3.24 25.59 -16.86
N LYS A 464 -4.49 25.35 -16.48
CA LYS A 464 -4.84 24.30 -15.52
C LYS A 464 -4.68 22.93 -16.17
N LEU A 465 -5.14 22.76 -17.41
CA LEU A 465 -4.92 21.54 -18.19
C LEU A 465 -3.43 21.18 -18.30
N ARG A 466 -2.60 22.16 -18.65
CA ARG A 466 -1.13 21.99 -18.75
C ARG A 466 -0.51 21.50 -17.45
N GLU A 467 -0.86 22.16 -16.36
CA GLU A 467 -0.26 21.88 -15.06
C GLU A 467 -0.78 20.56 -14.48
N LEU A 468 -2.05 20.22 -14.69
CA LEU A 468 -2.63 18.92 -14.33
C LEU A 468 -1.96 17.77 -15.08
N GLU A 469 -1.74 17.88 -16.39
CA GLU A 469 -1.03 16.86 -17.17
C GLU A 469 0.39 16.62 -16.63
N VAL A 470 1.12 17.70 -16.35
CA VAL A 470 2.49 17.61 -15.81
C VAL A 470 2.50 16.98 -14.41
N VAL A 471 1.53 17.31 -13.56
CA VAL A 471 1.39 16.71 -12.23
C VAL A 471 1.09 15.21 -12.36
N LEU A 472 0.09 14.83 -13.15
CA LEU A 472 -0.29 13.42 -13.35
C LEU A 472 0.89 12.60 -13.89
N ASN A 473 1.50 13.02 -15.00
CA ASN A 473 2.60 12.30 -15.63
C ASN A 473 3.86 12.28 -14.73
N GLY A 474 4.12 13.38 -14.02
CA GLY A 474 5.24 13.44 -13.06
C GLY A 474 5.06 12.51 -11.87
N ARG A 475 3.82 12.31 -11.40
CA ARG A 475 3.48 11.37 -10.31
C ARG A 475 3.61 9.91 -10.75
N ILE A 476 3.16 9.58 -11.96
CA ILE A 476 3.39 8.25 -12.56
C ILE A 476 4.89 7.97 -12.65
N LEU A 477 5.67 8.88 -13.24
CA LEU A 477 7.12 8.69 -13.38
C LEU A 477 7.84 8.62 -12.01
N SER A 478 7.31 9.28 -10.98
CA SER A 478 7.89 9.26 -9.64
C SER A 478 7.94 7.86 -9.01
N GLN A 479 7.11 6.91 -9.48
CA GLN A 479 7.15 5.51 -9.03
C GLN A 479 8.47 4.81 -9.42
N LEU A 480 9.14 5.28 -10.47
CA LEU A 480 10.45 4.79 -10.92
C LEU A 480 11.63 5.58 -10.31
N MET A 481 11.36 6.54 -9.42
CA MET A 481 12.41 7.42 -8.90
C MET A 481 12.90 7.03 -7.52
N ARG A 482 14.22 7.10 -7.35
CA ARG A 482 14.89 7.00 -6.05
C ARG A 482 15.58 8.31 -5.70
N LYS A 483 15.43 8.74 -4.46
CA LYS A 483 16.17 9.88 -3.90
C LYS A 483 17.43 9.34 -3.23
N ASN A 484 18.58 9.89 -3.58
CA ASN A 484 19.83 9.61 -2.90
C ASN A 484 20.32 10.87 -2.21
N TRP A 485 20.62 10.79 -0.91
CA TRP A 485 21.19 11.94 -0.19
C TRP A 485 22.45 12.47 -0.89
N GLY A 486 22.54 13.80 -1.03
CA GLY A 486 23.64 14.48 -1.73
C GLY A 486 23.68 14.35 -3.25
N LYS A 487 23.09 13.29 -3.84
CA LYS A 487 23.10 13.02 -5.30
C LYS A 487 21.78 13.35 -6.01
N GLY A 488 20.71 13.62 -5.26
CA GLY A 488 19.41 14.03 -5.79
C GLY A 488 18.53 12.86 -6.26
N MET A 489 17.53 13.17 -7.08
CA MET A 489 16.58 12.19 -7.64
C MET A 489 17.11 11.58 -8.94
N ASN A 490 16.99 10.26 -9.07
CA ASN A 490 17.35 9.51 -10.28
C ASN A 490 16.31 8.43 -10.57
N ILE A 491 16.10 8.13 -11.85
CA ILE A 491 15.28 6.99 -12.29
C ILE A 491 16.08 5.70 -12.05
N VAL A 492 15.42 4.67 -11.55
CA VAL A 492 15.97 3.35 -11.31
C VAL A 492 15.01 2.34 -11.93
N LEU A 493 15.55 1.40 -12.72
CA LEU A 493 14.80 0.34 -13.38
C LEU A 493 15.33 -1.00 -12.88
N ASN A 494 14.63 -1.56 -11.92
CA ASN A 494 14.76 -2.92 -11.41
C ASN A 494 13.37 -3.51 -11.17
N GLU A 495 13.30 -4.81 -10.92
CA GLU A 495 12.03 -5.54 -10.70
C GLU A 495 11.12 -4.85 -9.68
N LYS A 496 11.66 -4.39 -8.54
CA LYS A 496 10.86 -3.69 -7.51
C LYS A 496 10.25 -2.38 -8.02
N SER A 497 11.00 -1.57 -8.76
CA SER A 497 10.50 -0.30 -9.32
C SER A 497 9.50 -0.50 -10.46
N LYS A 498 9.72 -1.51 -11.32
CA LYS A 498 8.80 -1.86 -12.41
C LYS A 498 7.49 -2.38 -11.85
N HIS A 499 7.55 -3.35 -10.93
CA HIS A 499 6.38 -3.86 -10.20
C HIS A 499 5.59 -2.75 -9.50
N ARG A 500 6.30 -1.82 -8.83
CA ARG A 500 5.68 -0.65 -8.20
C ARG A 500 4.94 0.23 -9.21
N LEU A 501 5.55 0.56 -10.34
CA LEU A 501 4.92 1.37 -11.39
C LEU A 501 3.68 0.66 -11.95
N GLU A 502 3.82 -0.60 -12.35
CA GLU A 502 2.75 -1.35 -13.00
C GLU A 502 1.57 -1.59 -12.06
N THR A 503 1.83 -1.94 -10.81
CA THR A 503 0.77 -2.09 -9.80
C THR A 503 0.08 -0.75 -9.53
N TYR A 504 0.85 0.34 -9.41
CA TYR A 504 0.29 1.69 -9.31
C TYR A 504 -0.60 2.02 -10.52
N LEU A 505 -0.16 1.72 -11.74
CA LEU A 505 -0.95 1.94 -12.96
C LEU A 505 -2.23 1.11 -12.99
N ARG A 506 -2.20 -0.16 -12.55
CA ARG A 506 -3.40 -1.02 -12.45
C ARG A 506 -4.42 -0.45 -11.46
N LEU A 507 -3.95 0.04 -10.31
CA LEU A 507 -4.81 0.71 -9.34
C LEU A 507 -5.36 2.03 -9.89
N MET A 508 -4.54 2.86 -10.54
CA MET A 508 -5.00 4.09 -11.17
C MET A 508 -6.01 3.82 -12.29
N LEU A 509 -5.83 2.77 -13.09
CA LEU A 509 -6.79 2.32 -14.09
C LEU A 509 -8.13 1.99 -13.43
N LEU A 510 -8.12 1.18 -12.36
CA LEU A 510 -9.33 0.79 -11.66
C LEU A 510 -10.08 2.02 -11.11
N PHE A 511 -9.38 2.90 -10.38
CA PHE A 511 -10.01 4.05 -9.75
C PHE A 511 -10.33 5.21 -10.72
N SER A 512 -9.80 5.18 -11.95
CA SER A 512 -10.19 6.13 -13.01
C SER A 512 -11.58 5.84 -13.61
N ASP A 513 -12.13 4.65 -13.36
CA ASP A 513 -13.47 4.27 -13.77
C ASP A 513 -14.50 4.88 -12.81
N ASN A 514 -15.54 5.51 -13.36
CA ASN A 514 -16.54 6.22 -12.56
C ASN A 514 -17.29 5.30 -11.59
N ARG A 515 -17.37 4.00 -11.88
CA ARG A 515 -18.04 3.00 -11.02
C ARG A 515 -17.27 2.68 -9.74
N PHE A 516 -15.96 2.94 -9.70
CA PHE A 516 -15.10 2.58 -8.57
C PHE A 516 -14.49 3.82 -7.89
N GLN A 517 -15.12 4.98 -8.02
CA GLN A 517 -14.62 6.19 -7.40
C GLN A 517 -14.64 6.09 -5.86
N LEU A 518 -13.49 6.38 -5.25
CA LEU A 518 -13.37 6.47 -3.80
C LEU A 518 -13.98 7.78 -3.29
N ILE A 519 -14.69 7.71 -2.17
CA ILE A 519 -15.21 8.88 -1.47
C ILE A 519 -14.07 9.53 -0.68
N PRO A 520 -13.72 10.80 -0.97
CA PRO A 520 -12.67 11.49 -0.25
C PRO A 520 -13.15 11.98 1.12
N ASP A 521 -12.30 11.88 2.14
CA ASP A 521 -12.56 12.43 3.48
C ASP A 521 -12.66 13.97 3.51
N VAL A 522 -12.10 14.63 2.49
CA VAL A 522 -12.15 16.09 2.29
C VAL A 522 -12.44 16.30 0.81
N LYS A 523 -13.39 17.19 0.45
CA LYS A 523 -13.73 17.50 -0.96
C LYS A 523 -12.45 17.59 -1.79
N SER A 524 -12.25 16.63 -2.70
CA SER A 524 -11.07 16.64 -3.55
C SER A 524 -11.14 17.87 -4.45
N LYS A 525 -10.04 18.60 -4.53
CA LYS A 525 -9.92 19.73 -5.45
C LYS A 525 -8.98 19.32 -6.56
N LEU A 526 -9.18 19.85 -7.76
CA LEU A 526 -8.21 19.83 -8.86
C LEU A 526 -6.90 20.58 -8.51
N ASP A 527 -6.68 20.89 -7.25
CA ASP A 527 -5.57 21.70 -6.77
C ASP A 527 -4.32 20.86 -6.53
N TYR A 528 -3.20 21.54 -6.64
CA TYR A 528 -1.86 21.03 -6.41
C TYR A 528 -1.05 22.16 -5.81
N SER A 529 -0.07 21.82 -4.98
CA SER A 529 0.83 22.84 -4.45
C SER A 529 1.86 23.26 -5.50
N ASN A 530 2.36 24.49 -5.41
CA ASN A 530 3.47 24.95 -6.25
C ASN A 530 4.71 24.04 -6.12
N VAL A 531 4.94 23.49 -4.92
CA VAL A 531 6.04 22.55 -4.66
C VAL A 531 5.83 21.23 -5.39
N GLU A 532 4.60 20.71 -5.40
CA GLU A 532 4.22 19.51 -6.12
C GLU A 532 4.37 19.67 -7.63
N LEU A 533 3.86 20.77 -8.20
CA LEU A 533 4.02 21.07 -9.62
C LEU A 533 5.50 21.18 -10.00
N GLU A 534 6.31 21.88 -9.19
CA GLU A 534 7.73 22.03 -9.46
C GLU A 534 8.49 20.70 -9.39
N ASN A 535 8.16 19.84 -8.42
CA ASN A 535 8.72 18.50 -8.30
C ASN A 535 8.31 17.62 -9.49
N SER A 536 7.02 17.58 -9.82
CA SER A 536 6.48 16.79 -10.95
C SER A 536 7.12 17.20 -12.27
N ARG A 537 7.25 18.52 -12.50
CA ARG A 537 7.99 19.06 -13.64
C ARG A 537 9.45 18.62 -13.66
N LYS A 538 10.14 18.72 -12.51
CA LYS A 538 11.55 18.32 -12.41
C LYS A 538 11.72 16.84 -12.72
N TYR A 539 10.80 16.01 -12.24
CA TYR A 539 10.78 14.57 -12.48
C TYR A 539 10.56 14.28 -13.96
N LEU A 540 9.45 14.80 -14.50
CA LEU A 540 9.01 14.52 -15.86
C LEU A 540 9.96 15.06 -16.93
N LEU A 541 10.44 16.30 -16.79
CA LEU A 541 11.22 16.95 -17.85
C LEU A 541 12.72 16.83 -17.63
N SER A 542 13.21 17.32 -16.49
CA SER A 542 14.65 17.42 -16.25
C SER A 542 15.29 16.06 -15.96
N LYS A 543 14.63 15.21 -15.17
CA LYS A 543 15.19 13.92 -14.75
C LYS A 543 15.09 12.85 -15.82
N SER A 544 14.03 12.87 -16.64
CA SER A 544 13.94 12.03 -17.85
C SER A 544 15.09 12.33 -18.82
N ALA A 545 15.32 13.61 -19.16
CA ALA A 545 16.43 13.98 -20.05
C ALA A 545 17.82 13.65 -19.46
N ASP A 546 18.03 13.88 -18.16
CA ASP A 546 19.27 13.49 -17.47
C ASP A 546 19.49 11.96 -17.55
N TYR A 547 18.43 11.15 -17.36
CA TYR A 547 18.51 9.70 -17.36
C TYR A 547 18.77 9.14 -18.76
N LEU A 548 18.06 9.64 -19.78
CA LEU A 548 18.32 9.28 -21.17
C LEU A 548 19.78 9.53 -21.55
N TYR A 549 20.32 10.70 -21.21
CA TYR A 549 21.70 11.05 -21.52
C TYR A 549 22.74 10.17 -20.79
N ARG A 550 22.60 10.02 -19.45
CA ARG A 550 23.62 9.41 -18.58
C ARG A 550 23.53 7.90 -18.44
N THR A 551 22.38 7.32 -18.78
CA THR A 551 22.13 5.90 -18.53
C THR A 551 21.78 5.17 -19.81
N VAL A 552 20.80 5.67 -20.56
CA VAL A 552 20.33 4.99 -21.78
C VAL A 552 21.32 5.16 -22.94
N LEU A 553 21.88 6.36 -23.09
CA LEU A 553 22.80 6.74 -24.18
C LEU A 553 24.29 6.67 -23.80
N GLU A 554 24.68 6.10 -22.64
CA GLU A 554 26.06 6.26 -22.11
C GLU A 554 27.01 5.07 -22.32
N ARG A 555 26.61 3.79 -22.17
CA ARG A 555 27.62 2.69 -22.09
C ARG A 555 28.26 2.33 -23.43
N ARG A 556 27.54 1.61 -24.28
CA ARG A 556 27.99 1.28 -25.65
C ARG A 556 27.83 2.49 -26.57
N ASN A 557 26.70 3.17 -26.41
CA ASN A 557 26.31 4.37 -27.13
C ASN A 557 27.15 5.64 -26.94
N LYS A 558 28.14 5.69 -26.03
CA LYS A 558 28.83 6.96 -25.72
C LYS A 558 29.41 7.65 -26.96
N PRO A 559 30.19 6.95 -27.80
CA PRO A 559 30.84 7.57 -28.95
C PRO A 559 29.80 8.09 -29.93
N LEU A 560 28.73 7.30 -30.15
CA LEU A 560 27.63 7.65 -31.04
C LEU A 560 26.79 8.81 -30.49
N ARG A 561 26.42 8.78 -29.21
CA ARG A 561 25.71 9.87 -28.52
C ARG A 561 26.47 11.18 -28.63
N ASP A 562 27.77 11.17 -28.43
CA ASP A 562 28.61 12.40 -28.42
C ASP A 562 28.67 13.08 -29.80
N ILE A 563 28.23 12.41 -30.87
CA ILE A 563 27.97 13.04 -32.19
C ILE A 563 26.72 13.92 -32.15
N PHE A 564 25.69 13.49 -31.42
CA PHE A 564 24.38 14.15 -31.39
C PHE A 564 24.21 15.11 -30.21
N ILE A 565 24.79 14.78 -29.06
CA ILE A 565 24.61 15.50 -27.80
C ILE A 565 25.92 15.48 -27.02
N LYS A 566 26.41 16.67 -26.64
CA LYS A 566 27.50 16.82 -25.68
C LYS A 566 27.08 17.68 -24.51
N LYS A 567 27.53 17.30 -23.32
CA LYS A 567 27.33 18.09 -22.11
C LYS A 567 28.53 18.99 -21.88
N GLU A 568 28.30 20.29 -21.86
CA GLU A 568 29.31 21.32 -21.67
C GLU A 568 28.95 22.22 -20.49
N ASN A 569 29.90 23.01 -20.02
CA ASN A 569 29.65 24.05 -19.03
C ASN A 569 29.98 25.41 -19.63
N TYR A 570 29.12 26.40 -19.40
CA TYR A 570 29.39 27.78 -19.82
C TYR A 570 29.23 28.74 -18.65
N GLN A 571 29.89 29.88 -18.72
CA GLN A 571 29.78 30.93 -17.72
C GLN A 571 28.73 31.96 -18.16
N THR A 572 27.79 32.28 -17.28
CA THR A 572 26.88 33.42 -17.50
C THR A 572 27.59 34.74 -17.18
N ALA A 573 27.00 35.87 -17.58
CA ALA A 573 27.45 37.22 -17.20
C ALA A 573 27.73 37.38 -15.68
N ASP A 574 26.95 36.71 -14.83
CA ASP A 574 27.15 36.66 -13.37
C ASP A 574 28.35 35.80 -12.88
N LYS A 575 29.21 35.32 -13.78
CA LYS A 575 30.29 34.35 -13.51
C LYS A 575 29.82 33.02 -12.87
N LYS A 576 28.55 32.66 -13.05
CA LYS A 576 28.02 31.36 -12.64
C LYS A 576 28.25 30.34 -13.73
N THR A 577 28.88 29.23 -13.39
CA THR A 577 29.02 28.07 -14.29
C THR A 577 27.72 27.29 -14.33
N ILE A 578 27.13 27.17 -15.52
CA ILE A 578 25.88 26.45 -15.74
C ILE A 578 26.12 25.30 -16.73
N PRO A 579 25.69 24.06 -16.40
CA PRO A 579 25.75 22.97 -17.34
C PRO A 579 24.73 23.17 -18.47
N CYS A 580 25.16 22.93 -19.70
CA CYS A 580 24.36 22.98 -20.90
C CYS A 580 24.56 21.72 -21.76
N PHE A 581 23.65 21.53 -22.72
CA PHE A 581 23.77 20.46 -23.71
C PHE A 581 23.89 21.11 -25.09
N GLN A 582 25.01 20.87 -25.75
CA GLN A 582 25.18 21.10 -27.18
C GLN A 582 24.53 19.96 -27.94
N ARG A 583 23.78 20.29 -28.99
CA ARG A 583 23.04 19.32 -29.78
C ARG A 583 23.04 19.69 -31.27
N LEU A 584 22.87 18.69 -32.12
CA LEU A 584 22.61 18.91 -33.54
C LEU A 584 21.21 19.54 -33.72
N LYS A 585 21.01 20.24 -34.84
CA LYS A 585 19.69 20.73 -35.25
C LYS A 585 18.94 19.60 -35.93
N LEU A 586 18.07 18.92 -35.17
CA LEU A 586 17.24 17.82 -35.65
C LEU A 586 15.78 18.09 -35.33
N GLU A 587 14.91 17.85 -36.32
CA GLU A 587 13.46 17.97 -36.18
C GLU A 587 12.84 16.61 -35.85
N LYS A 588 11.69 16.61 -35.17
CA LYS A 588 10.94 15.38 -34.84
C LYS A 588 10.66 14.50 -36.06
N SER A 589 10.32 15.11 -37.19
CA SER A 589 10.07 14.42 -38.47
C SER A 589 11.30 13.68 -39.01
N MET A 590 12.52 14.13 -38.66
CA MET A 590 13.75 13.42 -39.03
C MET A 590 13.90 12.15 -38.22
N PHE A 591 13.66 12.20 -36.90
CA PHE A 591 13.73 11.02 -36.04
C PHE A 591 12.73 9.95 -36.48
N VAL A 592 11.48 10.33 -36.78
CA VAL A 592 10.45 9.37 -37.25
C VAL A 592 10.90 8.66 -38.55
N ARG A 593 11.53 9.38 -39.47
CA ARG A 593 12.07 8.78 -40.70
C ARG A 593 13.26 7.88 -40.44
N MET A 594 14.22 8.34 -39.63
CA MET A 594 15.43 7.59 -39.29
C MET A 594 15.13 6.32 -38.48
N ARG A 595 14.03 6.31 -37.72
CA ARG A 595 13.58 5.16 -36.92
C ARG A 595 13.29 3.92 -37.76
N ASP A 596 12.80 4.11 -38.99
CA ASP A 596 12.60 3.04 -39.96
C ASP A 596 13.94 2.73 -40.64
N THR A 597 14.80 2.00 -39.92
CA THR A 597 16.17 1.70 -40.33
C THR A 597 16.23 0.86 -41.61
N ASP A 598 15.16 0.15 -41.94
CA ASP A 598 15.04 -0.64 -43.17
C ASP A 598 14.86 0.27 -44.38
N LYS A 599 14.04 1.32 -44.27
CA LYS A 599 13.81 2.30 -45.37
C LYS A 599 14.82 3.44 -45.39
N VAL A 600 15.50 3.69 -44.27
CA VAL A 600 16.52 4.74 -44.13
C VAL A 600 17.82 4.12 -43.60
N PRO A 601 18.65 3.59 -44.52
CA PRO A 601 19.99 3.13 -44.19
C PRO A 601 20.85 4.25 -43.60
N VAL A 602 21.94 3.86 -42.95
CA VAL A 602 22.85 4.75 -42.21
C VAL A 602 23.38 5.88 -43.09
N GLU A 603 23.74 5.63 -44.35
CA GLU A 603 24.25 6.64 -45.29
C GLU A 603 23.19 7.70 -45.61
N LYS A 604 21.94 7.25 -45.81
CA LYS A 604 20.80 8.13 -46.07
C LYS A 604 20.50 9.00 -44.84
N ALA A 605 20.56 8.42 -43.64
CA ALA A 605 20.44 9.15 -42.39
C ALA A 605 21.57 10.21 -42.24
N ALA A 606 22.82 9.84 -42.56
CA ALA A 606 23.97 10.75 -42.51
C ALA A 606 23.77 11.98 -43.42
N ASN A 607 23.33 11.75 -44.67
CA ASN A 607 23.04 12.82 -45.63
C ASN A 607 21.90 13.73 -45.14
N MET A 608 20.86 13.15 -44.54
CA MET A 608 19.75 13.93 -43.97
C MET A 608 20.20 14.83 -42.81
N ILE A 609 21.08 14.32 -41.94
CA ILE A 609 21.62 15.09 -40.80
C ILE A 609 22.53 16.21 -41.31
N GLU A 610 23.41 15.92 -42.26
CA GLU A 610 24.35 16.88 -42.87
C GLU A 610 23.62 18.04 -43.54
N LEU A 611 22.53 17.77 -44.28
CA LEU A 611 21.78 18.83 -44.97
C LEU A 611 21.26 19.93 -44.03
N LYS A 612 20.99 19.60 -42.76
CA LYS A 612 20.56 20.57 -41.73
C LYS A 612 21.71 21.07 -40.85
N ASN A 613 22.87 20.42 -40.89
CA ASN A 613 24.00 20.64 -39.97
C ASN A 613 25.36 20.81 -40.70
N GLY A 614 25.36 21.15 -41.99
CA GLY A 614 26.55 21.25 -42.85
C GLY A 614 27.47 22.44 -42.59
N TYR A 615 27.44 23.00 -41.38
CA TYR A 615 28.34 24.07 -40.95
C TYR A 615 29.70 23.48 -40.58
N SER A 616 30.77 24.20 -40.88
CA SER A 616 32.11 23.85 -40.45
C SER A 616 32.27 23.89 -38.93
N ALA A 617 33.26 23.18 -38.41
CA ALA A 617 33.55 23.16 -36.98
C ALA A 617 33.85 24.57 -36.43
N ASP A 618 34.50 25.43 -37.22
CA ASP A 618 34.87 26.78 -36.80
C ASP A 618 33.69 27.76 -36.82
N GLU A 619 32.75 27.60 -37.76
CA GLU A 619 31.48 28.35 -37.75
C GLU A 619 30.65 28.02 -36.49
N ILE A 620 30.58 26.73 -36.12
CA ILE A 620 29.87 26.31 -34.90
C ILE A 620 30.55 26.86 -33.63
N LYS A 621 31.89 26.81 -33.56
CA LYS A 621 32.64 27.41 -32.44
C LYS A 621 32.42 28.91 -32.35
N LYS A 622 32.44 29.63 -33.49
CA LYS A 622 32.14 31.07 -33.54
C LYS A 622 30.73 31.36 -33.04
N ALA A 623 29.72 30.67 -33.58
CA ALA A 623 28.33 30.86 -33.17
C ALA A 623 28.09 30.57 -31.68
N ASN A 624 28.73 29.55 -31.11
CA ASN A 624 28.63 29.28 -29.67
C ASN A 624 29.31 30.38 -28.82
N ARG A 625 30.46 30.91 -29.24
CA ARG A 625 31.12 32.05 -28.57
C ARG A 625 30.25 33.30 -28.59
N ASP A 626 29.65 33.62 -29.73
CA ASP A 626 28.75 34.78 -29.87
C ASP A 626 27.53 34.63 -28.93
N ARG A 627 26.97 33.42 -28.82
CA ARG A 627 25.88 33.13 -27.88
C ARG A 627 26.29 33.30 -26.42
N GLU A 628 27.49 32.87 -26.05
CA GLU A 628 28.01 33.07 -24.69
C GLU A 628 28.20 34.55 -24.37
N GLN A 629 28.70 35.34 -25.32
CA GLN A 629 28.82 36.80 -25.19
C GLN A 629 27.45 37.47 -25.01
N ASP A 630 26.42 36.97 -25.71
CA ASP A 630 25.00 37.36 -25.54
C ASP A 630 24.36 36.88 -24.21
N GLY A 631 25.11 36.16 -23.36
CA GLY A 631 24.59 35.54 -22.14
C GLY A 631 23.65 34.34 -22.39
N LYS A 632 23.59 33.83 -23.62
CA LYS A 632 22.82 32.66 -24.03
C LYS A 632 23.66 31.38 -23.91
N SER A 633 22.99 30.24 -23.79
CA SER A 633 23.68 28.94 -23.71
C SER A 633 24.26 28.53 -25.07
N PRO A 634 25.53 28.07 -25.13
CA PRO A 634 26.14 27.48 -26.32
C PRO A 634 25.49 26.12 -26.58
N CYS A 635 24.59 26.05 -27.55
CA CYS A 635 23.73 24.88 -27.75
C CYS A 635 23.96 24.16 -29.07
N LEU A 636 24.87 24.65 -29.92
CA LEU A 636 25.14 24.09 -31.24
C LEU A 636 26.27 23.06 -31.17
N LEU A 637 26.16 22.01 -31.98
CA LEU A 637 27.17 20.95 -32.10
C LEU A 637 27.55 20.76 -33.57
N TYR A 638 28.83 20.46 -33.83
CA TYR A 638 29.33 20.14 -35.18
C TYR A 638 29.04 18.67 -35.51
N PHE A 639 28.52 18.43 -36.71
CA PHE A 639 28.27 17.07 -37.19
C PHE A 639 29.49 16.51 -37.93
N ASN A 640 30.14 15.50 -37.37
CA ASN A 640 31.20 14.75 -38.05
C ASN A 640 30.60 13.54 -38.76
N LYS A 641 30.31 13.69 -40.07
CA LYS A 641 29.70 12.64 -40.90
C LYS A 641 30.52 11.36 -40.98
N GLY A 642 31.84 11.47 -41.19
CA GLY A 642 32.72 10.31 -41.29
C GLY A 642 32.72 9.47 -40.01
N LYS A 643 32.84 10.14 -38.86
CA LYS A 643 32.78 9.49 -37.55
C LYS A 643 31.41 8.88 -37.26
N PHE A 644 30.32 9.50 -37.74
CA PHE A 644 28.98 8.93 -37.63
C PHE A 644 28.85 7.62 -38.40
N LEU A 645 29.26 7.58 -39.67
CA LEU A 645 29.21 6.37 -40.50
C LEU A 645 30.04 5.24 -39.88
N GLU A 646 31.24 5.55 -39.41
CA GLU A 646 32.13 4.60 -38.74
C GLU A 646 31.46 3.97 -37.51
N LEU A 647 30.93 4.79 -36.60
CA LEU A 647 30.33 4.31 -35.35
C LEU A 647 28.98 3.62 -35.56
N ALA A 648 28.17 4.10 -36.51
CA ALA A 648 26.88 3.50 -36.81
C ALA A 648 27.01 2.10 -37.43
N HIS A 649 28.05 1.85 -38.23
CA HIS A 649 28.30 0.53 -38.83
C HIS A 649 29.05 -0.44 -37.89
N SER A 650 30.01 0.06 -37.11
CA SER A 650 30.89 -0.80 -36.30
C SER A 650 30.25 -1.37 -35.03
N GLU A 651 29.21 -0.73 -34.48
CA GLU A 651 28.66 -1.10 -33.17
C GLU A 651 27.24 -1.69 -33.20
N GLY A 652 26.52 -1.66 -34.32
CA GLY A 652 25.11 -2.10 -34.39
C GLY A 652 24.16 -1.31 -33.46
N GLU A 653 24.65 -0.21 -32.87
CA GLU A 653 23.92 0.63 -31.91
C GLU A 653 22.98 1.63 -32.59
N TRP A 654 23.09 1.83 -33.91
CA TRP A 654 22.10 2.59 -34.68
C TRP A 654 20.88 1.73 -34.99
N ASN A 655 19.91 1.75 -34.07
CA ASN A 655 18.65 1.03 -34.17
C ASN A 655 17.46 1.91 -33.74
N SER A 656 16.25 1.41 -33.97
CA SER A 656 15.00 2.11 -33.64
C SER A 656 14.95 2.55 -32.17
N ASP A 657 15.40 1.71 -31.23
CA ASP A 657 15.39 2.03 -29.79
C ASP A 657 16.39 3.14 -29.42
N PHE A 658 17.58 3.16 -30.05
CA PHE A 658 18.54 4.25 -29.88
C PHE A 658 17.99 5.58 -30.40
N ILE A 659 17.40 5.56 -31.61
CA ILE A 659 16.82 6.74 -32.26
C ILE A 659 15.64 7.27 -31.45
N ASP A 660 14.81 6.37 -30.91
CA ASP A 660 13.72 6.69 -29.99
C ASP A 660 14.22 7.37 -28.72
N SER A 661 15.25 6.80 -28.09
CA SER A 661 15.89 7.38 -26.89
C SER A 661 16.43 8.78 -27.17
N LEU A 662 17.04 8.97 -28.33
CA LEU A 662 17.59 10.25 -28.78
C LEU A 662 16.48 11.27 -29.05
N MET A 663 15.42 10.88 -29.74
CA MET A 663 14.26 11.73 -30.00
C MET A 663 13.61 12.17 -28.69
N LEU A 664 13.36 11.24 -27.75
CA LEU A 664 12.80 11.54 -26.44
C LEU A 664 13.68 12.54 -25.68
N PHE A 665 15.00 12.40 -25.73
CA PHE A 665 15.90 13.37 -25.10
C PHE A 665 15.68 14.79 -25.67
N TYR A 666 15.60 14.91 -27.00
CA TYR A 666 15.37 16.18 -27.67
C TYR A 666 14.02 16.79 -27.27
N GLU A 667 12.94 16.01 -27.32
CA GLU A 667 11.59 16.48 -26.98
C GLU A 667 11.51 16.95 -25.52
N TYR A 668 11.97 16.13 -24.56
CA TYR A 668 11.96 16.51 -23.14
C TYR A 668 12.84 17.72 -22.84
N LYS A 669 13.97 17.86 -23.53
CA LYS A 669 14.83 19.03 -23.38
C LYS A 669 14.16 20.31 -23.91
N GLU A 670 13.51 20.24 -25.06
CA GLU A 670 12.75 21.38 -25.60
C GLU A 670 11.58 21.77 -24.72
N MET A 671 10.81 20.79 -24.24
CA MET A 671 9.71 21.05 -23.32
C MET A 671 10.18 21.70 -22.02
N SER A 672 11.33 21.28 -21.48
CA SER A 672 11.97 21.91 -20.31
C SER A 672 12.32 23.38 -20.55
N ILE A 673 12.78 23.74 -21.76
CA ILE A 673 13.10 25.13 -22.13
C ILE A 673 11.82 25.95 -22.24
N ARG A 674 10.84 25.50 -23.03
CA ARG A 674 9.57 26.20 -23.28
C ARG A 674 8.80 26.49 -22.00
N PHE A 675 8.76 25.54 -21.07
CA PHE A 675 8.08 25.73 -19.79
C PHE A 675 8.76 26.81 -18.92
N ASN A 676 10.09 26.91 -18.98
CA ASN A 676 10.83 27.95 -18.25
C ASN A 676 10.66 29.35 -18.86
N GLU A 677 10.46 29.44 -20.19
CA GLU A 677 10.18 30.70 -20.89
C GLU A 677 8.80 31.26 -20.53
N LYS A 678 7.75 30.43 -20.54
CA LYS A 678 6.38 30.84 -20.13
C LYS A 678 6.31 31.35 -18.67
N LYS A 679 7.21 30.89 -17.78
CA LYS A 679 7.30 31.38 -16.40
C LYS A 679 7.86 32.81 -16.31
N LYS A 680 8.77 33.19 -17.23
CA LYS A 680 9.34 34.54 -17.27
C LYS A 680 8.35 35.56 -17.82
N SER A 681 7.53 35.18 -18.80
CA SER A 681 6.50 36.05 -19.38
C SER A 681 5.27 36.21 -18.46
N GLY A 682 4.95 35.21 -17.62
CA GLY A 682 3.84 35.29 -16.65
C GLY A 682 4.13 36.05 -15.35
N GLY A 683 5.40 36.43 -15.09
CA GLY A 683 5.80 37.19 -13.89
C GLY A 683 5.79 38.70 -14.06
N GLY A 684 5.36 39.21 -15.22
CA GLY A 684 5.39 40.64 -15.57
C GLY A 684 4.19 41.47 -15.11
N ASN A 685 3.07 40.85 -14.73
CA ASN A 685 1.84 41.57 -14.35
C ASN A 685 1.44 41.30 -12.90
N ALA A 686 2.32 41.66 -11.97
CA ALA A 686 1.97 41.92 -10.57
C ALA A 686 3.00 42.90 -9.99
N LYS A 687 2.81 44.18 -10.30
CA LYS A 687 3.20 45.28 -9.41
C LYS A 687 1.94 46.02 -9.02
#